data_AF-A0A151HJZ6-F1
#
_entry.id   AF-A0A151HJZ6-F1
#
_cell.length_a   1.000
_cell.length_b   1.000
_cell.length_c   1.000
_cell.angle_alpha   90.00
_cell.angle_beta   90.00
_cell.angle_gamma   90.00
#
_symmetry.space_group_name_H-M   'P 1'
#
loop_
_entity.id
_entity.type
_entity.pdbx_description
1 polymer ?
#
loop_
_entity_poly.entity_id
_entity_poly.type
_entity_poly.pdbx_seq_one_letter_code
_entity_poly.pdbx_strand_id
1 'polypeptide(L)'
;NRKICTDSPIIYKSRFGEWQSETTPWVLASKAGTVGLKLSPVAGDQQQQPTWMGRSPDTAASPVLRLSSHLDLLSSPSVSPSTSSLGGISPFSVGRRVPENAEGEARERSEEGPESATLPSSALQRLVEGEQTARSWREKLEVVKNVLAAALKEGKSRCNPQETVTLIDSLAYCSIYLHFVSQGDIVCTEDGRHFRPNHHASLSRELCIILEQIVQEMSGRDDIMADATRILARSIAPSLPSFGAPFTASQPLTRIRDIAHRNDIPSDLKNEIKHTLQNKLHRCAGPEDLVTAENLLRRFHTNPSAYPHAFVVEFERFYDELRRFFNATDLETRLVDLRQQENPRAVELINRFLESKSRSDDPNAGLTKLLVTLSVCADLRAAFTCQLRDSCAVTFHQDIHQVQEMRLAEILLDDVAFVLLSRSEALFEQEPNSKWAEAVEALSLGVQNVRISGIKRDECRALANEFSGLARQAFHSRDDYLILKASLDRCRRLCEDFTDLQIALFATRALALGAQLKLPEHAVRVFSEAVVRSSVVFQISKLCRALLRGIQVRLNLQPYDTLVAGKAVGSLLFFDTLEEAVLHCIRRSHSASSLRASGLPLGAACSSPESEKNSQQLEPSTPNVKFTRLGEEKKTVTEKAKEVFADSPPIILAARCASGDEEIAGLDGPNARVVAIVVGHDLPILSHLGVRARQKGVPFVACQDPGAFEAITASQGQIVSLSADAQSVSFQVLEGGTATEALQRQRQQEETLDEKGTSNEENPP
;
A
#
# COMPACT_ATOMS: atom_id res chain seq x y z
N ASN A 1 -25.43 9.05 19.33
CA ASN A 1 -24.51 8.20 20.12
C ASN A 1 -24.80 8.20 21.61
N ARG A 2 -25.93 7.61 22.06
CA ARG A 2 -26.06 7.10 23.44
C ARG A 2 -26.79 5.77 23.37
N LYS A 3 -26.09 4.68 23.72
CA LYS A 3 -26.72 3.37 23.94
C LYS A 3 -27.54 3.49 25.22
N ILE A 4 -28.85 3.29 25.10
CA ILE A 4 -29.73 3.10 26.25
C ILE A 4 -29.82 1.59 26.42
N CYS A 5 -29.24 1.06 27.50
CA CYS A 5 -29.43 -0.33 27.90
C CYS A 5 -30.63 -0.37 28.86
N THR A 6 -31.75 -0.94 28.40
CA THR A 6 -32.90 -1.29 29.26
C THR A 6 -33.12 -2.79 29.21
N ASP A 7 -33.50 -3.39 30.34
CA ASP A 7 -33.73 -4.83 30.46
C ASP A 7 -35.08 -5.29 29.87
N SER A 8 -35.72 -4.47 29.04
CA SER A 8 -36.98 -4.78 28.35
C SER A 8 -37.08 -4.00 27.02
N PRO A 9 -37.68 -4.58 25.96
CA PRO A 9 -37.74 -3.96 24.64
C PRO A 9 -38.72 -2.76 24.63
N ILE A 10 -38.24 -1.61 24.16
CA ILE A 10 -39.04 -0.38 23.98
C ILE A 10 -39.59 -0.35 22.55
N ILE A 11 -40.92 -0.27 22.41
CA ILE A 11 -41.59 -0.08 21.12
C ILE A 11 -41.90 1.42 20.95
N TYR A 12 -41.28 2.06 19.95
CA TYR A 12 -41.60 3.45 19.59
C TYR A 12 -42.68 3.51 18.50
N LYS A 13 -43.71 4.33 18.73
CA LYS A 13 -44.70 4.71 17.71
C LYS A 13 -44.60 6.22 17.50
N SER A 14 -44.12 6.64 16.33
CA SER A 14 -44.05 8.05 15.93
C SER A 14 -45.15 8.35 14.92
N ARG A 15 -45.79 9.53 15.04
CA ARG A 15 -46.61 10.15 13.99
C ARG A 15 -45.88 11.42 13.53
N PHE A 16 -45.72 11.58 12.22
CA PHE A 16 -45.14 12.77 11.62
C PHE A 16 -46.13 13.96 11.69
N GLY A 17 -45.75 15.05 12.35
CA GLY A 17 -46.48 16.31 12.36
C GLY A 17 -46.17 17.19 13.58
N GLU A 18 -45.70 18.41 13.28
CA GLU A 18 -45.47 19.60 14.12
C GLU A 18 -44.42 19.55 15.26
N TRP A 19 -43.47 20.50 15.18
CA TRP A 19 -42.38 20.71 16.10
C TRP A 19 -42.86 21.58 17.27
N GLN A 20 -42.81 21.08 18.51
CA GLN A 20 -42.92 21.92 19.71
C GLN A 20 -41.67 21.72 20.58
N SER A 21 -41.01 22.82 20.91
CA SER A 21 -39.88 22.84 21.84
C SER A 21 -40.40 22.76 23.28
N GLU A 22 -40.18 21.64 23.95
CA GLU A 22 -40.30 21.56 25.41
C GLU A 22 -38.91 21.36 26.03
N THR A 23 -38.43 22.39 26.73
CA THR A 23 -37.36 22.28 27.72
C THR A 23 -37.96 21.80 29.03
N THR A 24 -37.66 20.57 29.44
CA THR A 24 -37.97 20.06 30.78
C THR A 24 -36.76 20.27 31.71
N PRO A 25 -36.94 20.86 32.90
CA PRO A 25 -35.86 21.01 33.88
C PRO A 25 -35.61 19.69 34.62
N TRP A 26 -34.33 19.37 34.82
CA TRP A 26 -33.89 18.14 35.49
C TRP A 26 -34.04 18.26 37.01
N VAL A 27 -34.79 17.35 37.64
CA VAL A 27 -34.92 17.25 39.11
C VAL A 27 -34.32 15.91 39.57
N LEU A 28 -33.37 15.98 40.50
CA LEU A 28 -32.77 14.80 41.13
C LEU A 28 -33.78 14.14 42.08
N ALA A 29 -34.19 12.91 41.78
CA ALA A 29 -34.98 12.10 42.71
C ALA A 29 -34.05 11.55 43.81
N SER A 30 -34.15 12.14 44.99
CA SER A 30 -33.61 11.61 46.24
C SER A 30 -34.42 10.39 46.71
N LYS A 31 -33.81 9.20 46.73
CA LYS A 31 -33.81 8.28 47.89
C LYS A 31 -32.99 7.02 47.63
N ALA A 32 -32.28 6.63 48.69
CA ALA A 32 -31.21 5.66 48.76
C ALA A 32 -31.63 4.20 48.53
N GLY A 33 -30.71 3.44 47.93
CA GLY A 33 -30.57 1.99 48.06
C GLY A 33 -29.09 1.65 48.02
N THR A 34 -28.46 1.56 49.18
CA THR A 34 -27.03 1.33 49.38
C THR A 34 -26.66 -0.12 49.04
N VAL A 35 -25.70 -0.33 48.12
CA VAL A 35 -24.87 -1.53 48.10
C VAL A 35 -23.41 -1.08 47.95
N GLY A 36 -22.62 -1.36 48.98
CA GLY A 36 -21.30 -0.79 49.19
C GLY A 36 -20.23 -1.37 48.28
N LEU A 37 -19.48 -0.48 47.63
CA LEU A 37 -18.13 -0.76 47.13
C LEU A 37 -17.15 -0.05 48.07
N LYS A 38 -16.28 -0.83 48.71
CA LYS A 38 -15.16 -0.33 49.52
C LYS A 38 -14.22 0.47 48.60
N LEU A 39 -14.13 1.77 48.86
CA LEU A 39 -13.03 2.61 48.38
C LEU A 39 -11.92 2.62 49.44
N SER A 40 -10.71 2.26 49.05
CA SER A 40 -9.49 2.60 49.79
C SER A 40 -9.08 4.05 49.44
N PRO A 41 -8.47 4.80 50.36
CA PRO A 41 -8.42 6.26 50.27
C PRO A 41 -7.25 6.80 49.45
N VAL A 42 -7.52 7.97 48.86
CA VAL A 42 -6.60 8.87 48.18
C VAL A 42 -5.46 9.33 49.10
N ALA A 43 -4.24 9.34 48.57
CA ALA A 43 -3.15 10.13 49.11
C ALA A 43 -2.44 10.89 47.97
N GLY A 44 -2.46 12.23 48.08
CA GLY A 44 -1.38 13.11 47.63
C GLY A 44 -1.49 13.69 46.21
N ASP A 45 -1.68 15.01 46.16
CA ASP A 45 -1.45 15.95 45.06
C ASP A 45 -0.61 15.45 43.87
N GLN A 46 -1.27 15.26 42.73
CA GLN A 46 -0.68 15.49 41.41
C GLN A 46 -1.72 16.17 40.51
N GLN A 47 -1.38 17.35 40.01
CA GLN A 47 -2.12 18.04 38.96
C GLN A 47 -2.17 17.17 37.70
N GLN A 48 -3.28 16.46 37.49
CA GLN A 48 -3.59 15.84 36.20
C GLN A 48 -4.12 16.91 35.24
N GLN A 49 -3.45 17.06 34.09
CA GLN A 49 -3.95 17.83 32.97
C GLN A 49 -5.27 17.24 32.44
N PRO A 50 -6.23 18.06 31.99
CA PRO A 50 -7.49 17.58 31.46
C PRO A 50 -7.26 16.91 30.10
N THR A 51 -7.65 15.64 29.95
CA THR A 51 -7.68 14.93 28.68
C THR A 51 -9.10 14.94 28.09
N TRP A 52 -9.23 15.42 26.85
CA TRP A 52 -10.46 15.33 26.07
C TRP A 52 -10.53 13.98 25.34
N MET A 53 -11.71 13.34 25.34
CA MET A 53 -12.02 12.04 24.70
C MET A 53 -11.39 10.76 25.30
N GLY A 54 -11.14 10.70 26.60
CA GLY A 54 -11.07 9.43 27.34
C GLY A 54 -10.04 8.40 26.84
N ARG A 55 -8.92 8.86 26.25
CA ARG A 55 -7.80 7.99 25.90
C ARG A 55 -6.77 8.02 27.03
N SER A 56 -6.45 6.87 27.63
CA SER A 56 -5.28 6.75 28.51
C SER A 56 -4.00 6.57 27.66
N PRO A 57 -2.83 7.00 28.16
CA PRO A 57 -1.55 6.79 27.48
C PRO A 57 -1.24 5.32 27.15
N ASP A 58 -1.76 4.39 27.96
CA ASP A 58 -1.53 2.94 27.77
C ASP A 58 -2.36 2.33 26.63
N THR A 59 -3.25 3.10 26.00
CA THR A 59 -3.98 2.67 24.78
C THR A 59 -3.24 3.05 23.49
N ALA A 60 -1.98 3.47 23.59
CA ALA A 60 -1.14 3.90 22.46
C ALA A 60 -0.70 2.76 21.52
N ALA A 61 -0.97 1.48 21.85
CA ALA A 61 -0.75 0.40 20.90
C ALA A 61 -1.80 0.44 19.78
N SER A 62 -1.40 0.90 18.60
CA SER A 62 -2.24 0.92 17.39
C SER A 62 -2.85 -0.48 17.15
N PRO A 63 -4.14 -0.62 16.81
CA PRO A 63 -4.76 -1.91 16.47
C PRO A 63 -4.01 -2.68 15.37
N VAL A 64 -3.21 -1.96 14.58
CA VAL A 64 -2.27 -2.46 13.56
C VAL A 64 -1.17 -3.35 14.16
N LEU A 65 -0.70 -3.10 15.38
CA LEU A 65 0.27 -3.95 16.10
C LEU A 65 -0.28 -5.34 16.45
N ARG A 66 -1.59 -5.56 16.33
CA ARG A 66 -2.19 -6.91 16.51
C ARG A 66 -2.17 -7.74 15.22
N LEU A 67 -1.81 -7.15 14.08
CA LEU A 67 -1.70 -7.81 12.78
C LEU A 67 -0.27 -8.27 12.47
N SER A 68 0.72 -7.84 13.25
CA SER A 68 2.12 -8.24 13.12
C SER A 68 2.36 -9.58 13.81
N SER A 69 2.76 -10.59 13.06
CA SER A 69 3.28 -11.85 13.59
C SER A 69 4.73 -11.67 14.06
N HIS A 70 4.98 -10.78 15.04
CA HIS A 70 6.26 -10.56 15.74
C HIS A 70 7.56 -10.58 14.89
N LEU A 71 7.47 -10.27 13.59
CA LEU A 71 8.58 -10.32 12.63
C LEU A 71 9.32 -8.97 12.51
N ASP A 72 9.00 -8.02 13.37
CA ASP A 72 9.43 -6.63 13.28
C ASP A 72 10.80 -6.42 13.95
N LEU A 73 11.85 -7.09 13.47
CA LEU A 73 13.24 -6.72 13.82
C LEU A 73 14.22 -6.97 12.66
N LEU A 74 14.71 -5.85 12.11
CA LEU A 74 16.08 -5.56 11.62
C LEU A 74 16.50 -5.71 10.13
N SER A 75 17.07 -4.58 9.67
CA SER A 75 18.32 -4.36 8.89
C SER A 75 18.43 -4.83 7.43
N SER A 76 18.49 -3.85 6.51
CA SER A 76 18.85 -4.05 5.09
C SER A 76 20.37 -4.01 4.85
N PRO A 77 20.93 -4.85 3.96
CA PRO A 77 22.27 -4.67 3.42
C PRO A 77 22.26 -3.72 2.20
N SER A 78 23.37 -3.01 2.02
CA SER A 78 23.56 -1.90 1.09
C SER A 78 24.19 -2.33 -0.24
N VAL A 79 23.51 -2.18 -1.39
CA VAL A 79 24.15 -2.03 -2.71
C VAL A 79 23.25 -1.19 -3.64
N SER A 80 23.83 -0.17 -4.28
CA SER A 80 23.19 0.75 -5.23
C SER A 80 23.23 0.19 -6.66
N PRO A 81 22.20 0.43 -7.49
CA PRO A 81 22.48 1.15 -8.73
C PRO A 81 21.36 2.11 -9.21
N SER A 82 21.80 3.06 -10.03
CA SER A 82 21.08 4.16 -10.70
C SER A 82 19.94 3.73 -11.64
N THR A 83 18.81 4.45 -11.59
CA THR A 83 17.65 4.29 -12.48
C THR A 83 17.46 5.48 -13.41
N SER A 84 16.96 5.20 -14.61
CA SER A 84 16.45 6.17 -15.59
C SER A 84 14.94 5.98 -15.77
N SER A 85 14.24 7.10 -15.84
CA SER A 85 12.79 7.37 -15.99
C SER A 85 11.94 6.46 -16.87
N LEU A 86 10.67 6.25 -16.48
CA LEU A 86 9.39 6.26 -17.26
C LEU A 86 8.26 5.80 -16.31
N GLY A 87 7.12 6.49 -16.14
CA GLY A 87 6.03 6.62 -17.10
C GLY A 87 4.89 5.66 -16.72
N GLY A 88 3.71 6.18 -16.33
CA GLY A 88 2.63 5.42 -15.70
C GLY A 88 2.15 4.17 -16.45
N ILE A 89 1.97 3.08 -15.71
CA ILE A 89 1.59 1.76 -16.22
C ILE A 89 0.21 1.36 -15.68
N SER A 90 -0.71 1.10 -16.59
CA SER A 90 -1.96 0.36 -16.38
C SER A 90 -1.65 -1.11 -16.08
N PRO A 91 -2.45 -1.86 -15.28
CA PRO A 91 -2.08 -3.18 -14.75
C PRO A 91 -1.81 -4.32 -15.76
N PHE A 92 -1.79 -4.06 -17.08
CA PHE A 92 -1.52 -5.07 -18.12
C PHE A 92 -0.53 -4.58 -19.18
N SER A 93 0.63 -4.05 -18.78
CA SER A 93 1.72 -3.73 -19.72
C SER A 93 3.07 -4.25 -19.22
N VAL A 94 3.43 -5.49 -19.58
CA VAL A 94 4.75 -6.07 -19.26
C VAL A 94 5.77 -5.65 -20.31
N GLY A 95 6.61 -4.67 -19.98
CA GLY A 95 7.81 -4.32 -20.74
C GLY A 95 8.92 -5.35 -20.50
N ARG A 96 9.22 -6.17 -21.51
CA ARG A 96 10.22 -7.24 -21.45
C ARG A 96 11.65 -6.69 -21.57
N ARG A 97 12.57 -7.11 -20.69
CA ARG A 97 14.02 -7.19 -20.97
C ARG A 97 14.40 -8.62 -21.38
N VAL A 98 15.27 -8.73 -22.37
CA VAL A 98 15.82 -9.98 -22.94
C VAL A 98 17.08 -10.38 -22.15
N PRO A 99 17.31 -11.67 -21.83
CA PRO A 99 18.58 -12.10 -21.24
C PRO A 99 19.61 -12.41 -22.34
N GLU A 100 20.81 -11.84 -22.21
CA GLU A 100 22.03 -12.29 -22.91
C GLU A 100 22.81 -13.24 -22.00
N ASN A 101 23.27 -14.35 -22.59
CA ASN A 101 24.10 -15.36 -21.95
C ASN A 101 25.53 -14.84 -21.71
N ALA A 102 26.07 -15.09 -20.52
CA ALA A 102 27.51 -15.19 -20.31
C ALA A 102 27.80 -16.22 -19.21
N GLU A 103 28.43 -17.32 -19.62
CA GLU A 103 28.98 -18.37 -18.75
C GLU A 103 30.25 -17.85 -18.06
N GLY A 104 30.39 -18.16 -16.76
CA GLY A 104 31.58 -17.85 -15.98
C GLY A 104 31.49 -18.46 -14.59
N GLU A 105 32.04 -19.66 -14.42
CA GLU A 105 32.16 -20.36 -13.14
C GLU A 105 33.10 -19.60 -12.17
N ALA A 106 32.61 -19.31 -10.96
CA ALA A 106 33.46 -19.04 -9.81
C ALA A 106 32.83 -19.63 -8.54
N ARG A 107 33.47 -20.69 -8.03
CA ARG A 107 33.21 -21.30 -6.72
C ARG A 107 33.77 -20.38 -5.64
N GLU A 108 32.93 -19.88 -4.74
CA GLU A 108 33.38 -19.38 -3.43
C GLU A 108 32.56 -19.97 -2.29
N ARG A 109 33.26 -20.14 -1.19
CA ARG A 109 33.11 -21.14 -0.12
C ARG A 109 32.35 -20.51 1.05
N SER A 110 31.37 -21.24 1.56
CA SER A 110 30.55 -20.85 2.71
C SER A 110 31.38 -20.64 3.98
N GLU A 111 31.24 -19.48 4.62
CA GLU A 111 31.51 -19.29 6.04
C GLU A 111 30.21 -18.82 6.70
N GLU A 112 29.68 -19.67 7.59
CA GLU A 112 28.46 -19.47 8.36
C GLU A 112 28.71 -18.47 9.50
N GLY A 113 27.96 -17.36 9.49
CA GLY A 113 27.78 -16.49 10.65
C GLY A 113 26.50 -16.89 11.42
N PRO A 114 26.40 -16.61 12.73
CA PRO A 114 25.36 -17.18 13.58
C PRO A 114 23.98 -16.55 13.27
N GLU A 115 23.10 -17.33 12.65
CA GLU A 115 21.69 -17.02 12.47
C GLU A 115 20.93 -17.17 13.80
N SER A 116 20.46 -16.07 14.39
CA SER A 116 19.35 -16.11 15.35
C SER A 116 18.03 -16.13 14.58
N ALA A 117 17.63 -17.31 14.10
CA ALA A 117 16.43 -17.51 13.30
C ALA A 117 15.15 -17.37 14.16
N THR A 118 14.37 -16.31 13.90
CA THR A 118 12.96 -16.21 14.29
C THR A 118 12.14 -17.25 13.51
N LEU A 119 11.28 -18.00 14.20
CA LEU A 119 10.49 -19.07 13.58
C LEU A 119 9.57 -18.51 12.47
N PRO A 120 9.66 -19.01 11.22
CA PRO A 120 8.86 -18.49 10.12
C PRO A 120 7.37 -18.77 10.32
N SER A 121 6.51 -17.84 9.88
CA SER A 121 5.05 -18.03 9.86
C SER A 121 4.70 -19.35 9.18
N SER A 122 3.83 -20.16 9.81
CA SER A 122 3.47 -21.48 9.27
C SER A 122 2.82 -21.42 7.89
N ALA A 123 2.23 -20.28 7.52
CA ALA A 123 1.70 -20.05 6.18
C ALA A 123 2.83 -19.85 5.15
N LEU A 124 3.83 -19.02 5.50
CA LEU A 124 5.03 -18.80 4.67
C LEU A 124 5.76 -20.12 4.41
N GLN A 125 6.00 -20.91 5.46
CA GLN A 125 6.68 -22.19 5.33
C GLN A 125 5.94 -23.14 4.38
N ARG A 126 4.63 -23.33 4.56
CA ARG A 126 3.81 -24.19 3.67
C ARG A 126 3.81 -23.70 2.23
N LEU A 127 3.78 -22.39 2.03
CA LEU A 127 3.80 -21.80 0.69
C LEU A 127 5.14 -22.05 0.00
N VAL A 128 6.26 -21.84 0.70
CA VAL A 128 7.62 -22.04 0.18
C VAL A 128 7.89 -23.52 -0.10
N GLU A 129 7.54 -24.42 0.82
CA GLU A 129 7.63 -25.87 0.63
C GLU A 129 6.76 -26.34 -0.54
N GLY A 130 5.54 -25.79 -0.65
CA GLY A 130 4.65 -26.04 -1.77
C GLY A 130 5.24 -25.59 -3.11
N GLU A 131 5.77 -24.36 -3.18
CA GLU A 131 6.39 -23.80 -4.37
C GLU A 131 7.58 -24.61 -4.87
N GLN A 132 8.42 -25.16 -3.98
CA GLN A 132 9.53 -26.03 -4.37
C GLN A 132 9.07 -27.27 -5.16
N THR A 133 7.84 -27.72 -4.92
CA THR A 133 7.24 -28.86 -5.62
C THR A 133 6.36 -28.46 -6.80
N ALA A 134 5.88 -27.20 -6.84
CA ALA A 134 4.89 -26.73 -7.80
C ALA A 134 5.55 -26.13 -9.04
N ARG A 135 5.54 -26.89 -10.15
CA ARG A 135 6.10 -26.46 -11.43
C ARG A 135 5.06 -25.76 -12.30
N SER A 136 3.88 -26.37 -12.41
CA SER A 136 2.79 -25.88 -13.25
C SER A 136 1.94 -24.84 -12.54
N TRP A 137 1.31 -23.92 -13.30
CA TRP A 137 0.37 -22.94 -12.73
C TRP A 137 -0.73 -23.60 -11.90
N ARG A 138 -1.26 -24.74 -12.36
CA ARG A 138 -2.21 -25.56 -11.61
C ARG A 138 -1.67 -26.01 -10.25
N GLU A 139 -0.44 -26.51 -10.19
CA GLU A 139 0.17 -26.94 -8.93
C GLU A 139 0.35 -25.75 -7.98
N LYS A 140 0.69 -24.56 -8.52
CA LYS A 140 0.75 -23.31 -7.74
C LYS A 140 -0.63 -22.92 -7.18
N LEU A 141 -1.71 -23.06 -7.96
CA LEU A 141 -3.08 -22.87 -7.46
C LEU A 141 -3.47 -23.91 -6.39
N GLU A 142 -3.00 -25.16 -6.52
CA GLU A 142 -3.22 -26.20 -5.51
C GLU A 142 -2.47 -25.89 -4.21
N VAL A 143 -1.24 -25.35 -4.29
CA VAL A 143 -0.50 -24.84 -3.12
C VAL A 143 -1.30 -23.76 -2.40
N VAL A 144 -1.82 -22.77 -3.14
CA VAL A 144 -2.69 -21.73 -2.56
C VAL A 144 -3.91 -22.33 -1.87
N LYS A 145 -4.58 -23.30 -2.52
CA LYS A 145 -5.74 -23.99 -1.93
C LYS A 145 -5.37 -24.68 -0.62
N ASN A 146 -4.24 -25.38 -0.58
CA ASN A 146 -3.77 -26.10 0.59
C ASN A 146 -3.43 -25.16 1.75
N VAL A 147 -2.79 -24.02 1.45
CA VAL A 147 -2.48 -22.98 2.46
C VAL A 147 -3.77 -22.41 3.06
N LEU A 148 -4.76 -22.06 2.22
CA LEU A 148 -6.03 -21.52 2.69
C LEU A 148 -6.88 -22.56 3.43
N ALA A 149 -6.93 -23.80 2.95
CA ALA A 149 -7.66 -24.89 3.60
C ALA A 149 -7.06 -25.22 4.98
N ALA A 150 -5.74 -25.18 5.12
CA ALA A 150 -5.06 -25.39 6.40
C ALA A 150 -5.39 -24.29 7.43
N ALA A 151 -5.60 -23.05 6.96
CA ALA A 151 -5.99 -21.93 7.82
C ALA A 151 -7.45 -22.04 8.32
N LEU A 152 -8.32 -22.75 7.60
CA LEU A 152 -9.77 -22.81 7.84
C LEU A 152 -10.27 -23.99 8.70
N LYS A 153 -9.37 -24.81 9.31
CA LYS A 153 -9.65 -26.02 10.12
C LYS A 153 -11.14 -26.38 10.31
N GLU A 154 -11.60 -27.47 9.66
CA GLU A 154 -12.99 -28.00 9.71
C GLU A 154 -14.10 -27.11 9.10
N GLY A 155 -13.77 -26.16 8.22
CA GLY A 155 -14.77 -25.47 7.38
C GLY A 155 -15.74 -24.58 8.14
N LYS A 156 -15.33 -24.09 9.32
CA LYS A 156 -16.05 -23.09 10.11
C LYS A 156 -15.05 -22.07 10.65
N SER A 157 -15.15 -20.81 10.23
CA SER A 157 -14.43 -19.73 10.91
C SER A 157 -14.98 -19.57 12.32
N ARG A 158 -14.07 -19.65 13.30
CA ARG A 158 -14.37 -19.46 14.71
C ARG A 158 -13.88 -18.10 15.17
N CYS A 159 -14.56 -17.59 16.18
CA CYS A 159 -14.38 -16.29 16.83
C CYS A 159 -13.04 -16.11 17.59
N ASN A 160 -12.00 -16.91 17.29
CA ASN A 160 -10.70 -16.81 17.97
C ASN A 160 -9.78 -15.80 17.24
N PRO A 161 -9.27 -14.76 17.93
CA PRO A 161 -8.32 -13.81 17.36
C PRO A 161 -7.09 -14.45 16.71
N GLN A 162 -6.51 -15.50 17.30
CA GLN A 162 -5.28 -16.11 16.81
C GLN A 162 -5.46 -16.84 15.47
N GLU A 163 -6.61 -17.50 15.30
CA GLU A 163 -6.98 -18.18 14.06
C GLU A 163 -7.24 -17.16 12.95
N THR A 164 -7.87 -16.04 13.29
CA THR A 164 -8.09 -14.93 12.35
C THR A 164 -6.76 -14.34 11.86
N VAL A 165 -5.79 -14.15 12.75
CA VAL A 165 -4.43 -13.68 12.37
C VAL A 165 -3.74 -14.70 11.45
N THR A 166 -3.88 -15.99 11.74
CA THR A 166 -3.31 -17.05 10.88
C THR A 166 -3.95 -17.07 9.48
N LEU A 167 -5.26 -16.83 9.40
CA LEU A 167 -5.97 -16.69 8.13
C LEU A 167 -5.51 -15.45 7.36
N ILE A 168 -5.35 -14.31 8.04
CA ILE A 168 -4.83 -13.07 7.44
C ILE A 168 -3.42 -13.29 6.88
N ASP A 169 -2.54 -13.94 7.65
CA ASP A 169 -1.20 -14.31 7.17
C ASP A 169 -1.28 -15.17 5.90
N SER A 170 -2.13 -16.20 5.91
CA SER A 170 -2.30 -17.12 4.80
C SER A 170 -2.83 -16.42 3.54
N LEU A 171 -3.85 -15.58 3.68
CA LEU A 171 -4.41 -14.79 2.58
C LEU A 171 -3.39 -13.78 2.03
N ALA A 172 -2.62 -13.13 2.89
CA ALA A 172 -1.61 -12.16 2.48
C ALA A 172 -0.49 -12.82 1.69
N TYR A 173 0.08 -13.92 2.19
CA TYR A 173 1.11 -14.66 1.46
C TYR A 173 0.59 -15.21 0.13
N CYS A 174 -0.63 -15.77 0.09
CA CYS A 174 -1.24 -16.25 -1.15
C CYS A 174 -1.47 -15.12 -2.16
N SER A 175 -1.92 -13.95 -1.70
CA SER A 175 -2.12 -12.75 -2.54
C SER A 175 -0.81 -12.28 -3.17
N ILE A 176 0.23 -12.09 -2.36
CA ILE A 176 1.57 -11.67 -2.81
C ILE A 176 2.15 -12.71 -3.79
N TYR A 177 2.05 -13.98 -3.45
CA TYR A 177 2.55 -15.08 -4.27
C TYR A 177 1.88 -15.12 -5.65
N LEU A 178 0.55 -15.07 -5.70
CA LEU A 178 -0.19 -15.07 -6.97
C LEU A 178 0.08 -13.81 -7.79
N HIS A 179 0.31 -12.66 -7.15
CA HIS A 179 0.76 -11.47 -7.84
C HIS A 179 2.08 -11.71 -8.59
N PHE A 180 3.11 -12.24 -7.91
CA PHE A 180 4.40 -12.52 -8.56
C PHE A 180 4.32 -13.65 -9.62
N VAL A 181 3.41 -14.62 -9.45
CA VAL A 181 3.09 -15.60 -10.51
C VAL A 181 2.49 -14.89 -11.73
N SER A 182 1.55 -13.97 -11.52
CA SER A 182 0.88 -13.24 -12.62
C SER A 182 1.83 -12.31 -13.38
N GLN A 183 2.81 -11.70 -12.70
CA GLN A 183 3.84 -10.87 -13.30
C GLN A 183 4.93 -11.68 -14.02
N GLY A 184 5.01 -12.98 -13.77
CA GLY A 184 6.04 -13.87 -14.33
C GLY A 184 7.37 -13.87 -13.58
N ASP A 185 7.46 -13.19 -12.43
CA ASP A 185 8.62 -13.27 -11.53
C ASP A 185 8.74 -14.66 -10.90
N ILE A 186 7.61 -15.34 -10.67
CA ILE A 186 7.54 -16.76 -10.35
C ILE A 186 7.13 -17.52 -11.61
N VAL A 187 8.08 -18.27 -12.18
CA VAL A 187 7.91 -18.92 -13.48
C VAL A 187 7.02 -20.17 -13.37
N CYS A 188 6.08 -20.31 -14.31
CA CYS A 188 5.34 -21.54 -14.54
C CYS A 188 6.06 -22.38 -15.60
N THR A 189 6.27 -23.66 -15.31
CA THR A 189 6.94 -24.61 -16.21
C THR A 189 6.12 -25.89 -16.38
N GLU A 190 6.43 -26.66 -17.42
CA GLU A 190 5.75 -27.94 -17.64
C GLU A 190 6.10 -28.95 -16.54
N ASP A 191 5.08 -29.51 -15.90
CA ASP A 191 5.21 -30.55 -14.86
C ASP A 191 5.35 -31.97 -15.44
N GLY A 192 5.43 -32.10 -16.77
CA GLY A 192 5.53 -33.37 -17.50
C GLY A 192 4.23 -34.18 -17.52
N ARG A 193 3.16 -33.71 -16.89
CA ARG A 193 1.85 -34.35 -16.87
C ARG A 193 0.92 -33.68 -17.90
N HIS A 194 -0.17 -34.35 -18.26
CA HIS A 194 -1.13 -33.89 -19.27
C HIS A 194 -2.42 -33.39 -18.62
N PHE A 195 -2.35 -32.25 -17.93
CA PHE A 195 -3.54 -31.66 -17.32
C PHE A 195 -4.09 -30.53 -18.17
N ARG A 196 -5.27 -30.81 -18.75
CA ARG A 196 -6.00 -29.83 -19.54
C ARG A 196 -6.51 -28.66 -18.68
N PRO A 197 -6.88 -27.53 -19.31
CA PRO A 197 -7.39 -26.33 -18.62
C PRO A 197 -8.58 -26.59 -17.69
N ASN A 198 -9.36 -27.65 -17.91
CA ASN A 198 -10.50 -28.02 -17.07
C ASN A 198 -10.11 -28.32 -15.62
N HIS A 199 -8.90 -28.84 -15.37
CA HIS A 199 -8.41 -29.03 -14.01
C HIS A 199 -8.13 -27.70 -13.30
N HIS A 200 -7.65 -26.69 -14.02
CA HIS A 200 -7.43 -25.36 -13.47
C HIS A 200 -8.78 -24.70 -13.13
N ALA A 201 -9.77 -24.85 -14.02
CA ALA A 201 -11.14 -24.42 -13.78
C ALA A 201 -11.75 -25.08 -12.53
N SER A 202 -11.59 -26.40 -12.36
CA SER A 202 -12.09 -27.09 -11.16
C SER A 202 -11.45 -26.56 -9.86
N LEU A 203 -10.13 -26.32 -9.85
CA LEU A 203 -9.44 -25.75 -8.69
C LEU A 203 -9.87 -24.31 -8.41
N SER A 204 -10.03 -23.52 -9.47
CA SER A 204 -10.52 -22.15 -9.37
C SER A 204 -11.93 -22.08 -8.76
N ARG A 205 -12.81 -23.02 -9.12
CA ARG A 205 -14.15 -23.15 -8.51
C ARG A 205 -14.05 -23.41 -7.01
N GLU A 206 -13.19 -24.32 -6.57
CA GLU A 206 -12.96 -24.62 -5.15
C GLU A 206 -12.43 -23.40 -4.39
N LEU A 207 -11.43 -22.72 -4.94
CA LEU A 207 -10.87 -21.49 -4.36
C LEU A 207 -11.90 -20.36 -4.30
N CYS A 208 -12.71 -20.19 -5.33
CA CYS A 208 -13.79 -19.19 -5.34
C CYS A 208 -14.79 -19.45 -4.22
N ILE A 209 -15.18 -20.71 -3.97
CA ILE A 209 -16.06 -21.06 -2.84
C ILE A 209 -15.41 -20.69 -1.51
N ILE A 210 -14.12 -21.04 -1.33
CA ILE A 210 -13.37 -20.75 -0.10
C ILE A 210 -13.30 -19.24 0.16
N LEU A 211 -12.95 -18.44 -0.86
CA LEU A 211 -12.82 -16.99 -0.73
C LEU A 211 -14.16 -16.32 -0.40
N GLU A 212 -15.25 -16.73 -1.04
CA GLU A 212 -16.57 -16.16 -0.76
C GLU A 212 -17.11 -16.59 0.60
N GLN A 213 -16.81 -17.81 1.06
CA GLN A 213 -17.10 -18.24 2.44
C GLN A 213 -16.39 -17.34 3.47
N ILE A 214 -15.09 -17.09 3.28
CA ILE A 214 -14.28 -16.21 4.13
C ILE A 214 -14.87 -14.80 4.18
N VAL A 215 -15.21 -14.22 3.02
CA VAL A 215 -15.79 -12.87 2.94
C VAL A 215 -17.13 -12.82 3.67
N GLN A 216 -17.96 -13.86 3.52
CA GLN A 216 -19.28 -13.91 4.12
C GLN A 216 -19.26 -14.00 5.64
N GLU A 217 -18.34 -14.76 6.21
CA GLU A 217 -18.16 -14.85 7.67
C GLU A 217 -17.81 -13.49 8.28
N MET A 218 -17.19 -12.60 7.50
CA MET A 218 -16.83 -11.25 7.90
C MET A 218 -17.89 -10.19 7.56
N SER A 219 -18.99 -10.54 6.87
CA SER A 219 -20.03 -9.59 6.42
C SER A 219 -20.68 -8.80 7.56
N GLY A 220 -20.79 -9.40 8.76
CA GLY A 220 -21.39 -8.74 9.93
C GLY A 220 -20.43 -7.86 10.75
N ARG A 221 -19.12 -7.94 10.50
CA ARG A 221 -18.08 -7.32 11.33
C ARG A 221 -17.52 -6.04 10.70
N ASP A 222 -17.25 -5.04 11.54
CA ASP A 222 -16.69 -3.73 11.13
C ASP A 222 -15.41 -3.40 11.89
N ASP A 223 -14.60 -4.43 12.14
CA ASP A 223 -13.30 -4.31 12.82
C ASP A 223 -12.12 -4.51 11.84
N ILE A 224 -10.92 -4.13 12.28
CA ILE A 224 -9.71 -4.14 11.45
C ILE A 224 -9.38 -5.52 10.87
N MET A 225 -9.72 -6.61 11.57
CA MET A 225 -9.45 -7.98 11.11
C MET A 225 -10.43 -8.37 9.99
N ALA A 226 -11.69 -7.96 10.11
CA ALA A 226 -12.67 -8.13 9.04
C ALA A 226 -12.30 -7.32 7.79
N ASP A 227 -11.80 -6.09 7.98
CA ASP A 227 -11.31 -5.24 6.90
C ASP A 227 -10.10 -5.88 6.19
N ALA A 228 -9.10 -6.33 6.94
CA ALA A 228 -7.94 -7.06 6.44
C ALA A 228 -8.34 -8.27 5.61
N THR A 229 -9.22 -9.11 6.16
CA THR A 229 -9.67 -10.35 5.52
C THR A 229 -10.38 -10.06 4.19
N ARG A 230 -11.27 -9.06 4.16
CA ARG A 230 -11.99 -8.66 2.94
C ARG A 230 -11.05 -8.12 1.87
N ILE A 231 -10.09 -7.26 2.24
CA ILE A 231 -9.07 -6.73 1.32
C ILE A 231 -8.29 -7.88 0.68
N LEU A 232 -7.78 -8.80 1.50
CA LEU A 232 -6.92 -9.88 1.02
C LEU A 232 -7.68 -10.90 0.16
N ALA A 233 -8.88 -11.33 0.57
CA ALA A 233 -9.68 -12.28 -0.20
C ALA A 233 -10.06 -11.72 -1.58
N ARG A 234 -10.43 -10.43 -1.66
CA ARG A 234 -10.71 -9.74 -2.93
C ARG A 234 -9.48 -9.68 -3.83
N SER A 235 -8.28 -9.50 -3.27
CA SER A 235 -7.04 -9.39 -4.05
C SER A 235 -6.62 -10.71 -4.73
N ILE A 236 -7.09 -11.86 -4.26
CA ILE A 236 -6.77 -13.18 -4.84
C ILE A 236 -7.66 -13.48 -6.07
N ALA A 237 -8.93 -13.07 -6.04
CA ALA A 237 -9.92 -13.45 -7.04
C ALA A 237 -9.51 -13.18 -8.51
N PRO A 238 -8.89 -12.03 -8.86
CA PRO A 238 -8.46 -11.76 -10.24
C PRO A 238 -7.40 -12.73 -10.79
N SER A 239 -6.67 -13.43 -9.93
CA SER A 239 -5.61 -14.37 -10.34
C SER A 239 -6.13 -15.77 -10.68
N LEU A 240 -7.44 -16.01 -10.53
CA LEU A 240 -8.05 -17.32 -10.72
C LEU A 240 -8.64 -17.46 -12.15
N PRO A 241 -8.47 -18.59 -12.84
CA PRO A 241 -9.07 -18.81 -14.16
C PRO A 241 -10.60 -18.90 -14.08
N SER A 242 -11.28 -18.66 -15.20
CA SER A 242 -12.71 -18.92 -15.33
C SER A 242 -13.00 -20.41 -15.27
N PHE A 243 -14.12 -20.75 -14.64
CA PHE A 243 -14.68 -22.10 -14.64
C PHE A 243 -16.07 -22.19 -15.26
N GLY A 244 -16.33 -21.31 -16.23
CA GLY A 244 -17.53 -21.39 -17.07
C GLY A 244 -17.65 -22.73 -17.79
N ALA A 245 -18.87 -23.05 -18.26
CA ALA A 245 -19.18 -24.30 -18.94
C ALA A 245 -18.20 -24.68 -20.08
N PRO A 246 -17.70 -23.74 -20.92
CA PRO A 246 -16.73 -24.07 -21.97
C PRO A 246 -15.38 -24.57 -21.42
N PHE A 247 -14.97 -24.13 -20.23
CA PHE A 247 -13.67 -24.42 -19.65
C PHE A 247 -13.68 -25.64 -18.73
N THR A 248 -14.84 -26.03 -18.20
CA THR A 248 -15.03 -27.24 -17.39
C THR A 248 -15.32 -28.49 -18.22
N ALA A 249 -15.55 -28.34 -19.52
CA ALA A 249 -15.67 -29.45 -20.46
C ALA A 249 -14.41 -30.35 -20.46
N SER A 250 -14.55 -31.61 -20.88
CA SER A 250 -13.42 -32.56 -20.92
C SER A 250 -12.30 -32.14 -21.88
N GLN A 251 -12.63 -31.35 -22.92
CA GLN A 251 -11.69 -30.82 -23.90
C GLN A 251 -11.94 -29.33 -24.14
N PRO A 252 -11.42 -28.44 -23.27
CA PRO A 252 -11.50 -27.00 -23.46
C PRO A 252 -10.39 -26.51 -24.42
N LEU A 253 -10.55 -25.29 -24.94
CA LEU A 253 -9.57 -24.60 -25.80
C LEU A 253 -9.12 -25.42 -27.03
N THR A 254 -10.00 -26.23 -27.63
CA THR A 254 -9.65 -27.09 -28.76
C THR A 254 -9.37 -26.33 -30.06
N ARG A 255 -9.82 -25.08 -30.19
CA ARG A 255 -9.62 -24.25 -31.39
C ARG A 255 -8.14 -24.11 -31.78
N ILE A 256 -7.24 -24.03 -30.79
CA ILE A 256 -5.80 -23.93 -31.05
C ILE A 256 -5.23 -25.15 -31.79
N ARG A 257 -5.84 -26.33 -31.60
CA ARG A 257 -5.47 -27.54 -32.33
C ARG A 257 -5.80 -27.40 -33.81
N ASP A 258 -6.99 -26.92 -34.12
CA ASP A 258 -7.43 -26.76 -35.51
C ASP A 258 -6.58 -25.72 -36.24
N ILE A 259 -6.31 -24.59 -35.57
CA ILE A 259 -5.41 -23.52 -36.03
C ILE A 259 -4.01 -24.09 -36.33
N ALA A 260 -3.44 -24.86 -35.40
CA ALA A 260 -2.11 -25.44 -35.56
C ALA A 260 -2.02 -26.57 -36.61
N HIS A 261 -3.16 -27.05 -37.13
CA HIS A 261 -3.20 -28.08 -38.18
C HIS A 261 -3.56 -27.55 -39.56
N ARG A 262 -3.84 -26.24 -39.70
CA ARG A 262 -4.10 -25.58 -40.97
C ARG A 262 -2.98 -25.80 -42.01
N ASN A 263 -3.37 -25.79 -43.29
CA ASN A 263 -2.47 -25.99 -44.43
C ASN A 263 -2.17 -24.70 -45.21
N ASP A 264 -2.89 -23.62 -44.92
CA ASP A 264 -2.80 -22.32 -45.58
C ASP A 264 -1.85 -21.34 -44.86
N ILE A 265 -1.11 -21.81 -43.84
CA ILE A 265 -0.11 -21.04 -43.10
C ILE A 265 1.31 -21.60 -43.30
N PRO A 266 2.37 -20.77 -43.20
CA PRO A 266 3.75 -21.23 -43.30
C PRO A 266 4.08 -22.35 -42.30
N SER A 267 4.91 -23.32 -42.71
CA SER A 267 5.30 -24.47 -41.87
C SER A 267 5.98 -24.06 -40.58
N ASP A 268 6.78 -22.99 -40.61
CA ASP A 268 7.52 -22.52 -39.45
C ASP A 268 6.57 -21.92 -38.41
N LEU A 269 5.57 -21.15 -38.86
CA LEU A 269 4.50 -20.62 -38.01
C LEU A 269 3.68 -21.75 -37.39
N LYS A 270 3.36 -22.77 -38.18
CA LYS A 270 2.63 -23.96 -37.73
C LYS A 270 3.37 -24.66 -36.59
N ASN A 271 4.68 -24.85 -36.75
CA ASN A 271 5.53 -25.45 -35.72
C ASN A 271 5.64 -24.54 -34.49
N GLU A 272 5.80 -23.22 -34.68
CA GLU A 272 5.80 -22.24 -33.60
C GLU A 272 4.53 -22.36 -32.77
N ILE A 273 3.33 -22.19 -33.36
CA ILE A 273 2.04 -22.26 -32.64
C ILE A 273 1.87 -23.60 -31.91
N LYS A 274 2.27 -24.70 -32.57
CA LYS A 274 2.19 -26.04 -31.97
C LYS A 274 3.03 -26.16 -30.69
N HIS A 275 4.26 -25.66 -30.72
CA HIS A 275 5.21 -25.82 -29.63
C HIS A 275 5.12 -24.72 -28.56
N THR A 276 4.69 -23.51 -28.91
CA THR A 276 4.60 -22.38 -27.98
C THR A 276 3.24 -22.25 -27.32
N LEU A 277 2.16 -22.73 -27.93
CA LEU A 277 0.80 -22.63 -27.39
C LEU A 277 0.08 -23.97 -27.28
N GLN A 278 -0.13 -24.67 -28.40
CA GLN A 278 -1.00 -25.87 -28.40
C GLN A 278 -0.53 -26.95 -27.42
N ASN A 279 0.76 -27.32 -27.49
CA ASN A 279 1.30 -28.35 -26.61
C ASN A 279 1.33 -27.90 -25.16
N LYS A 280 1.65 -26.62 -24.91
CA LYS A 280 1.68 -26.04 -23.56
C LYS A 280 0.30 -26.05 -22.93
N LEU A 281 -0.70 -25.44 -23.56
CA LEU A 281 -2.07 -25.36 -23.04
C LEU A 281 -2.69 -26.74 -22.73
N HIS A 282 -2.33 -27.78 -23.48
CA HIS A 282 -2.81 -29.14 -23.24
C HIS A 282 -2.02 -29.93 -22.18
N ARG A 283 -0.88 -29.41 -21.72
CA ARG A 283 -0.02 -29.99 -20.68
C ARG A 283 -0.15 -29.23 -19.37
N CYS A 284 0.10 -27.93 -19.44
CA CYS A 284 0.05 -26.96 -18.37
C CYS A 284 -0.25 -25.58 -18.98
N ALA A 285 -1.46 -25.07 -18.79
CA ALA A 285 -1.77 -23.69 -19.14
C ALA A 285 -1.15 -22.76 -18.09
N GLY A 286 -0.64 -21.60 -18.52
CA GLY A 286 -0.10 -20.59 -17.61
C GLY A 286 -0.35 -19.16 -18.13
N PRO A 287 -0.33 -18.14 -17.25
CA PRO A 287 -0.52 -16.75 -17.64
C PRO A 287 0.37 -16.29 -18.81
N GLU A 288 1.57 -16.86 -18.95
CA GLU A 288 2.50 -16.63 -20.04
C GLU A 288 1.96 -16.98 -21.44
N ASP A 289 0.98 -17.89 -21.52
CA ASP A 289 0.34 -18.28 -22.78
C ASP A 289 -0.49 -17.12 -23.35
N LEU A 290 -1.09 -16.29 -22.49
CA LEU A 290 -1.83 -15.11 -22.91
C LEU A 290 -0.92 -14.10 -23.61
N VAL A 291 0.25 -13.84 -23.02
CA VAL A 291 1.28 -12.95 -23.56
C VAL A 291 1.84 -13.50 -24.88
N THR A 292 2.05 -14.81 -24.94
CA THR A 292 2.51 -15.49 -26.17
C THR A 292 1.49 -15.33 -27.29
N ALA A 293 0.20 -15.56 -27.02
CA ALA A 293 -0.87 -15.41 -27.99
C ALA A 293 -1.03 -13.94 -28.45
N GLU A 294 -0.94 -12.98 -27.53
CA GLU A 294 -1.03 -11.55 -27.88
C GLU A 294 0.11 -11.12 -28.80
N ASN A 295 1.35 -11.54 -28.53
CA ASN A 295 2.50 -11.21 -29.37
C ASN A 295 2.36 -11.79 -30.79
N LEU A 296 1.84 -13.01 -30.92
CA LEU A 296 1.52 -13.61 -32.20
C LEU A 296 0.44 -12.82 -32.95
N LEU A 297 -0.64 -12.43 -32.25
CA LEU A 297 -1.72 -11.65 -32.84
C LEU A 297 -1.22 -10.28 -33.31
N ARG A 298 -0.42 -9.59 -32.51
CA ARG A 298 0.22 -8.31 -32.87
C ARG A 298 1.09 -8.45 -34.12
N ARG A 299 1.86 -9.55 -34.23
CA ARG A 299 2.64 -9.86 -35.44
C ARG A 299 1.75 -10.06 -36.67
N PHE A 300 0.61 -10.71 -36.51
CA PHE A 300 -0.35 -10.92 -37.61
C PHE A 300 -0.98 -9.61 -38.08
N HIS A 301 -1.36 -8.73 -37.15
CA HIS A 301 -1.91 -7.40 -37.47
C HIS A 301 -0.87 -6.44 -38.07
N THR A 302 0.40 -6.56 -37.70
CA THR A 302 1.47 -5.73 -38.26
C THR A 302 1.78 -6.09 -39.72
N ASN A 303 1.57 -7.36 -40.11
CA ASN A 303 1.82 -7.87 -41.46
C ASN A 303 0.57 -8.54 -42.07
N PRO A 304 -0.53 -7.80 -42.35
CA PRO A 304 -1.80 -8.40 -42.78
C PRO A 304 -1.72 -9.18 -44.09
N SER A 305 -0.83 -8.78 -45.00
CA SER A 305 -0.67 -9.43 -46.31
C SER A 305 0.08 -10.76 -46.24
N ALA A 306 0.74 -11.07 -45.13
CA ALA A 306 1.53 -12.29 -44.97
C ALA A 306 0.68 -13.49 -44.50
N TYR A 307 -0.55 -13.26 -44.02
CA TYR A 307 -1.39 -14.29 -43.41
C TYR A 307 -2.81 -14.29 -43.99
N PRO A 308 -3.45 -15.46 -44.20
CA PRO A 308 -4.83 -15.51 -44.65
C PRO A 308 -5.78 -14.85 -43.63
N HIS A 309 -6.68 -13.99 -44.10
CA HIS A 309 -7.64 -13.30 -43.23
C HIS A 309 -8.47 -14.27 -42.37
N ALA A 310 -8.91 -15.40 -42.96
CA ALA A 310 -9.65 -16.43 -42.23
C ALA A 310 -8.87 -17.05 -41.05
N PHE A 311 -7.55 -17.21 -41.20
CA PHE A 311 -6.68 -17.66 -40.11
C PHE A 311 -6.59 -16.60 -39.01
N VAL A 312 -6.39 -15.32 -39.36
CA VAL A 312 -6.29 -14.24 -38.37
C VAL A 312 -7.58 -14.13 -37.55
N VAL A 313 -8.76 -14.18 -38.20
CA VAL A 313 -10.06 -14.14 -37.50
C VAL A 313 -10.26 -15.35 -36.58
N GLU A 314 -9.84 -16.55 -36.99
CA GLU A 314 -9.88 -17.72 -36.09
C GLU A 314 -8.94 -17.58 -34.91
N PHE A 315 -7.75 -17.00 -35.12
CA PHE A 315 -6.79 -16.74 -34.05
C PHE A 315 -7.28 -15.66 -33.08
N GLU A 316 -7.95 -14.61 -33.56
CA GLU A 316 -8.63 -13.60 -32.73
C GLU A 316 -9.67 -14.26 -31.83
N ARG A 317 -10.54 -15.13 -32.38
CA ARG A 317 -11.53 -15.88 -31.59
C ARG A 317 -10.87 -16.79 -30.55
N PHE A 318 -9.75 -17.43 -30.90
CA PHE A 318 -8.98 -18.23 -29.95
C PHE A 318 -8.39 -17.36 -28.84
N TYR A 319 -7.84 -16.19 -29.18
CA TYR A 319 -7.30 -15.25 -28.21
C TYR A 319 -8.39 -14.74 -27.25
N ASP A 320 -9.59 -14.46 -27.74
CA ASP A 320 -10.75 -14.11 -26.90
C ASP A 320 -11.18 -15.25 -25.97
N GLU A 321 -11.18 -16.50 -26.46
CA GLU A 321 -11.41 -17.69 -25.62
C GLU A 321 -10.35 -17.81 -24.51
N LEU A 322 -9.09 -17.53 -24.84
CA LEU A 322 -7.98 -17.55 -23.90
C LEU A 322 -8.09 -16.43 -22.85
N ARG A 323 -8.44 -15.21 -23.26
CA ARG A 323 -8.72 -14.09 -22.35
C ARG A 323 -9.85 -14.42 -21.38
N ARG A 324 -10.93 -15.02 -21.88
CA ARG A 324 -12.05 -15.49 -21.04
C ARG A 324 -11.58 -16.56 -20.04
N PHE A 325 -10.74 -17.51 -20.45
CA PHE A 325 -10.20 -18.53 -19.55
C PHE A 325 -9.35 -17.93 -18.42
N PHE A 326 -8.51 -16.93 -18.70
CA PHE A 326 -7.69 -16.24 -17.68
C PHE A 326 -8.42 -15.11 -16.97
N ASN A 327 -9.74 -14.94 -17.17
CA ASN A 327 -10.51 -13.82 -16.63
C ASN A 327 -10.00 -12.42 -17.02
N ALA A 328 -9.26 -12.31 -18.12
CA ALA A 328 -8.68 -11.08 -18.66
C ALA A 328 -9.60 -10.33 -19.65
N THR A 329 -10.92 -10.47 -19.47
CA THR A 329 -11.94 -9.71 -20.21
C THR A 329 -12.17 -8.34 -19.60
N ASP A 330 -12.46 -7.35 -20.44
CA ASP A 330 -12.86 -6.02 -19.99
C ASP A 330 -14.22 -6.03 -19.28
N LEU A 331 -14.46 -4.97 -18.50
CA LEU A 331 -15.66 -4.82 -17.69
C LEU A 331 -16.92 -4.77 -18.56
N GLU A 332 -16.87 -4.07 -19.69
CA GLU A 332 -18.00 -3.84 -20.58
C GLU A 332 -18.53 -5.16 -21.14
N THR A 333 -17.62 -5.98 -21.68
CA THR A 333 -17.94 -7.33 -22.17
C THR A 333 -18.52 -8.18 -21.05
N ARG A 334 -17.91 -8.15 -19.86
CA ARG A 334 -18.38 -8.90 -18.69
C ARG A 334 -19.79 -8.48 -18.25
N LEU A 335 -20.07 -7.18 -18.21
CA LEU A 335 -21.39 -6.65 -17.86
C LEU A 335 -22.45 -7.00 -18.91
N VAL A 336 -22.10 -7.00 -20.19
CA VAL A 336 -23.01 -7.41 -21.28
C VAL A 336 -23.40 -8.88 -21.15
N ASP A 337 -22.45 -9.74 -20.76
CA ASP A 337 -22.71 -11.17 -20.53
C ASP A 337 -23.56 -11.38 -19.27
N LEU A 338 -23.23 -10.71 -18.15
CA LEU A 338 -24.01 -10.75 -16.90
C LEU A 338 -25.46 -10.28 -17.10
N ARG A 339 -25.67 -9.25 -17.94
CA ARG A 339 -27.01 -8.71 -18.22
C ARG A 339 -28.03 -9.76 -18.66
N GLN A 340 -27.61 -10.87 -19.25
CA GLN A 340 -28.51 -11.93 -19.72
C GLN A 340 -29.05 -12.82 -18.60
N GLN A 341 -28.39 -12.84 -17.44
CA GLN A 341 -28.60 -13.80 -16.35
C GLN A 341 -28.97 -13.13 -15.02
N GLU A 342 -28.95 -11.79 -14.99
CA GLU A 342 -29.20 -10.97 -13.81
C GLU A 342 -30.68 -10.59 -13.64
N ASN A 343 -31.02 -10.18 -12.42
CA ASN A 343 -32.37 -9.68 -12.12
C ASN A 343 -32.67 -8.35 -12.85
N PRO A 344 -33.96 -7.98 -13.06
CA PRO A 344 -34.31 -6.78 -13.84
C PRO A 344 -33.72 -5.47 -13.31
N ARG A 345 -33.52 -5.38 -11.98
CA ARG A 345 -32.93 -4.19 -11.35
C ARG A 345 -31.44 -4.08 -11.68
N ALA A 346 -30.71 -5.18 -11.62
CA ALA A 346 -29.29 -5.24 -11.99
C ALA A 346 -29.11 -4.99 -13.49
N VAL A 347 -29.97 -5.54 -14.34
CA VAL A 347 -29.99 -5.27 -15.79
C VAL A 347 -30.15 -3.78 -16.10
N GLU A 348 -31.07 -3.10 -15.43
CA GLU A 348 -31.26 -1.66 -15.58
C GLU A 348 -30.02 -0.88 -15.16
N LEU A 349 -29.43 -1.20 -14.01
CA LEU A 349 -28.21 -0.56 -13.53
C LEU A 349 -27.01 -0.80 -14.47
N ILE A 350 -26.89 -2.00 -15.05
CA ILE A 350 -25.87 -2.32 -16.05
C ILE A 350 -26.04 -1.43 -17.29
N ASN A 351 -27.25 -1.34 -17.86
CA ASN A 351 -27.50 -0.51 -19.02
C ASN A 351 -27.20 0.98 -18.74
N ARG A 352 -27.65 1.48 -17.59
CA ARG A 352 -27.41 2.86 -17.15
C ARG A 352 -25.92 3.13 -16.97
N PHE A 353 -25.17 2.17 -16.44
CA PHE A 353 -23.72 2.28 -16.28
C PHE A 353 -23.01 2.31 -17.63
N LEU A 354 -23.29 1.37 -18.53
CA LEU A 354 -22.66 1.29 -19.86
C LEU A 354 -22.93 2.57 -20.67
N GLU A 355 -24.15 3.08 -20.63
CA GLU A 355 -24.50 4.35 -21.27
C GLU A 355 -23.73 5.53 -20.65
N SER A 356 -23.71 5.64 -19.32
CA SER A 356 -22.99 6.72 -18.64
C SER A 356 -21.48 6.66 -18.88
N LYS A 357 -20.92 5.45 -18.89
CA LYS A 357 -19.50 5.20 -19.12
C LYS A 357 -19.08 5.60 -20.53
N SER A 358 -19.87 5.25 -21.56
CA SER A 358 -19.59 5.69 -22.94
C SER A 358 -19.48 7.21 -23.08
N ARG A 359 -20.22 7.98 -22.26
CA ARG A 359 -20.20 9.44 -22.26
C ARG A 359 -19.03 10.01 -21.47
N SER A 360 -18.56 9.30 -20.44
CA SER A 360 -17.41 9.74 -19.64
C SER A 360 -16.08 9.32 -20.24
N ASP A 361 -16.02 8.28 -21.07
CA ASP A 361 -14.79 7.84 -21.75
C ASP A 361 -14.24 8.87 -22.76
N ASP A 362 -15.07 9.84 -23.19
CA ASP A 362 -14.60 11.04 -23.91
C ASP A 362 -13.51 11.75 -23.10
N PRO A 363 -12.28 11.96 -23.64
CA PRO A 363 -11.22 12.67 -22.96
C PRO A 363 -11.63 14.07 -22.47
N ASN A 364 -12.56 14.72 -23.17
CA ASN A 364 -13.08 16.05 -22.84
C ASN A 364 -14.33 16.00 -21.96
N ALA A 365 -14.68 14.85 -21.38
CA ALA A 365 -15.82 14.74 -20.49
C ALA A 365 -15.65 15.64 -19.25
N GLY A 366 -16.56 16.60 -19.11
CA GLY A 366 -16.59 17.48 -17.94
C GLY A 366 -17.00 16.74 -16.65
N LEU A 367 -16.74 17.41 -15.52
CA LEU A 367 -16.90 16.87 -14.17
C LEU A 367 -18.29 16.28 -13.90
N THR A 368 -19.37 16.91 -14.39
CA THR A 368 -20.74 16.38 -14.25
C THR A 368 -20.90 14.98 -14.86
N LYS A 369 -20.32 14.72 -16.05
CA LYS A 369 -20.40 13.39 -16.68
C LYS A 369 -19.61 12.34 -15.87
N LEU A 370 -18.47 12.74 -15.32
CA LEU A 370 -17.66 11.86 -14.45
C LEU A 370 -18.40 11.51 -13.17
N LEU A 371 -19.00 12.51 -12.50
CA LEU A 371 -19.78 12.32 -11.27
C LEU A 371 -21.02 11.45 -11.48
N VAL A 372 -21.76 11.67 -12.57
CA VAL A 372 -22.92 10.82 -12.90
C VAL A 372 -22.45 9.38 -13.10
N THR A 373 -21.36 9.16 -13.85
CA THR A 373 -20.81 7.81 -14.05
C THR A 373 -20.34 7.19 -12.74
N LEU A 374 -19.67 7.96 -11.88
CA LEU A 374 -19.18 7.49 -10.58
C LEU A 374 -20.35 7.12 -9.65
N SER A 375 -21.45 7.87 -9.70
CA SER A 375 -22.68 7.56 -8.98
C SER A 375 -23.32 6.27 -9.47
N VAL A 376 -23.51 6.10 -10.79
CA VAL A 376 -24.06 4.85 -11.33
C VAL A 376 -23.13 3.67 -11.07
N CYS A 377 -21.81 3.89 -11.11
CA CYS A 377 -20.80 2.89 -10.74
C CYS A 377 -20.98 2.43 -9.29
N ALA A 378 -21.11 3.36 -8.33
CA ALA A 378 -21.36 3.04 -6.93
C ALA A 378 -22.70 2.30 -6.72
N ASP A 379 -23.76 2.69 -7.43
CA ASP A 379 -25.06 2.01 -7.38
C ASP A 379 -24.96 0.55 -7.86
N LEU A 380 -24.29 0.32 -9.00
CA LEU A 380 -24.11 -1.01 -9.59
C LEU A 380 -23.23 -1.88 -8.70
N ARG A 381 -22.11 -1.35 -8.17
CA ARG A 381 -21.28 -2.06 -7.19
C ARG A 381 -22.06 -2.44 -5.94
N ALA A 382 -22.84 -1.51 -5.39
CA ALA A 382 -23.67 -1.79 -4.22
C ALA A 382 -24.70 -2.89 -4.51
N ALA A 383 -25.28 -2.92 -5.71
CA ALA A 383 -26.20 -3.97 -6.13
C ALA A 383 -25.50 -5.33 -6.18
N PHE A 384 -24.33 -5.44 -6.83
CA PHE A 384 -23.57 -6.70 -6.87
C PHE A 384 -23.11 -7.14 -5.49
N THR A 385 -22.59 -6.24 -4.65
CA THR A 385 -22.20 -6.59 -3.27
C THR A 385 -23.39 -7.08 -2.44
N CYS A 386 -24.59 -6.50 -2.61
CA CYS A 386 -25.80 -7.01 -1.97
C CYS A 386 -26.15 -8.41 -2.48
N GLN A 387 -26.14 -8.61 -3.79
CA GLN A 387 -26.43 -9.91 -4.40
C GLN A 387 -25.44 -10.97 -3.92
N LEU A 388 -24.14 -10.71 -3.96
CA LEU A 388 -23.09 -11.64 -3.49
C LEU A 388 -23.29 -12.05 -2.03
N ARG A 389 -23.65 -11.11 -1.15
CA ARG A 389 -23.94 -11.40 0.26
C ARG A 389 -25.18 -12.29 0.43
N ASP A 390 -26.21 -12.07 -0.39
CA ASP A 390 -27.48 -12.80 -0.32
C ASP A 390 -27.36 -14.19 -1.02
N SER A 391 -26.53 -14.27 -2.05
CA SER A 391 -26.18 -15.47 -2.84
C SER A 391 -25.48 -16.55 -2.04
N CYS A 392 -24.53 -16.18 -1.17
CA CYS A 392 -23.74 -17.14 -0.39
C CYS A 392 -24.51 -17.82 0.74
N ALA A 393 -25.70 -17.33 1.12
CA ALA A 393 -26.55 -17.97 2.13
C ALA A 393 -27.16 -19.30 1.64
N VAL A 394 -27.09 -19.60 0.33
CA VAL A 394 -27.70 -20.79 -0.30
C VAL A 394 -26.66 -21.53 -1.15
N THR A 395 -25.63 -22.06 -0.52
CA THR A 395 -24.43 -22.66 -1.15
C THR A 395 -24.66 -23.94 -1.98
N PHE A 396 -25.91 -24.29 -2.32
CA PHE A 396 -26.21 -25.49 -3.12
C PHE A 396 -27.13 -25.26 -4.33
N HIS A 397 -27.59 -24.03 -4.61
CA HIS A 397 -28.57 -23.78 -5.69
C HIS A 397 -28.22 -22.68 -6.71
N GLN A 398 -27.20 -21.85 -6.50
CA GLN A 398 -26.79 -20.83 -7.48
C GLN A 398 -25.57 -21.25 -8.29
N ASP A 399 -25.48 -20.73 -9.51
CA ASP A 399 -24.32 -20.95 -10.39
C ASP A 399 -23.10 -20.19 -9.83
N ILE A 400 -22.16 -20.94 -9.25
CA ILE A 400 -20.92 -20.39 -8.66
C ILE A 400 -20.12 -19.61 -9.72
N HIS A 401 -20.28 -19.91 -11.01
CA HIS A 401 -19.62 -19.16 -12.07
C HIS A 401 -20.18 -17.73 -12.14
N GLN A 402 -21.49 -17.56 -12.00
CA GLN A 402 -22.11 -16.22 -11.93
C GLN A 402 -21.59 -15.43 -10.71
N VAL A 403 -21.33 -16.10 -9.59
CA VAL A 403 -20.71 -15.48 -8.40
C VAL A 403 -19.30 -14.97 -8.71
N GLN A 404 -18.46 -15.76 -9.41
CA GLN A 404 -17.15 -15.32 -9.87
C GLN A 404 -17.26 -14.10 -10.80
N GLU A 405 -18.15 -14.15 -11.79
CA GLU A 405 -18.36 -13.06 -12.75
C GLU A 405 -18.80 -11.77 -12.06
N MET A 406 -19.74 -11.84 -11.10
CA MET A 406 -20.18 -10.69 -10.31
C MET A 406 -19.06 -10.14 -9.42
N ARG A 407 -18.27 -11.00 -8.76
CA ARG A 407 -17.13 -10.57 -7.93
C ARG A 407 -16.09 -9.82 -8.76
N LEU A 408 -15.74 -10.35 -9.93
CA LEU A 408 -14.77 -9.72 -10.82
C LEU A 408 -15.32 -8.41 -11.40
N ALA A 409 -16.59 -8.37 -11.79
CA ALA A 409 -17.24 -7.13 -12.22
C ALA A 409 -17.24 -6.07 -11.11
N GLU A 410 -17.50 -6.46 -9.86
CA GLU A 410 -17.48 -5.55 -8.71
C GLU A 410 -16.08 -4.99 -8.42
N ILE A 411 -15.02 -5.80 -8.58
CA ILE A 411 -13.63 -5.35 -8.46
C ILE A 411 -13.28 -4.38 -9.60
N LEU A 412 -13.59 -4.73 -10.85
CA LEU A 412 -13.30 -3.87 -12.01
C LEU A 412 -14.07 -2.54 -11.97
N LEU A 413 -15.25 -2.50 -11.36
CA LEU A 413 -15.96 -1.24 -11.10
C LEU A 413 -15.23 -0.37 -10.05
N ASP A 414 -14.47 -0.95 -9.11
CA ASP A 414 -13.59 -0.22 -8.20
C ASP A 414 -12.47 0.48 -8.98
N ASP A 415 -11.88 -0.20 -9.98
CA ASP A 415 -10.87 0.36 -10.87
C ASP A 415 -11.43 1.51 -11.72
N VAL A 416 -12.67 1.38 -12.21
CA VAL A 416 -13.35 2.48 -12.89
C VAL A 416 -13.56 3.67 -11.95
N ALA A 417 -13.96 3.43 -10.69
CA ALA A 417 -14.10 4.49 -9.71
C ALA A 417 -12.77 5.23 -9.45
N PHE A 418 -11.64 4.49 -9.40
CA PHE A 418 -10.30 5.07 -9.31
C PHE A 418 -10.01 6.02 -10.47
N VAL A 419 -10.25 5.59 -11.72
CA VAL A 419 -10.01 6.41 -12.92
C VAL A 419 -10.91 7.66 -12.94
N LEU A 420 -12.19 7.50 -12.61
CA LEU A 420 -13.14 8.61 -12.55
C LEU A 420 -12.77 9.65 -11.49
N LEU A 421 -12.34 9.21 -10.31
CA LEU A 421 -11.86 10.10 -9.24
C LEU A 421 -10.57 10.82 -9.64
N SER A 422 -9.62 10.11 -10.24
CA SER A 422 -8.37 10.71 -10.71
C SER A 422 -8.62 11.81 -11.74
N ARG A 423 -9.54 11.59 -12.69
CA ARG A 423 -9.92 12.61 -13.67
C ARG A 423 -10.71 13.76 -13.06
N SER A 424 -11.56 13.47 -12.07
CA SER A 424 -12.33 14.49 -11.34
C SER A 424 -11.40 15.42 -10.55
N GLU A 425 -10.37 14.86 -9.92
CA GLU A 425 -9.35 15.61 -9.20
C GLU A 425 -8.53 16.51 -10.14
N ALA A 426 -8.06 15.98 -11.28
CA ALA A 426 -7.36 16.79 -12.28
C ALA A 426 -8.20 17.98 -12.81
N LEU A 427 -9.51 17.77 -13.04
CA LEU A 427 -10.42 18.84 -13.47
C LEU A 427 -10.73 19.86 -12.36
N PHE A 428 -10.63 19.44 -11.09
CA PHE A 428 -10.78 20.32 -9.94
C PHE A 428 -9.53 21.17 -9.74
N GLU A 429 -8.33 20.61 -9.86
CA GLU A 429 -7.07 21.35 -9.71
C GLU A 429 -6.93 22.50 -10.73
N GLN A 430 -7.54 22.36 -11.91
CA GLN A 430 -7.58 23.43 -12.93
C GLN A 430 -8.44 24.64 -12.50
N GLU A 431 -9.52 24.42 -11.76
CA GLU A 431 -10.48 25.46 -11.35
C GLU A 431 -10.97 25.25 -9.90
N PRO A 432 -10.08 25.38 -8.90
CA PRO A 432 -10.39 24.99 -7.52
C PRO A 432 -11.43 25.88 -6.85
N ASN A 433 -11.68 27.09 -7.39
CA ASN A 433 -12.56 28.07 -6.75
C ASN A 433 -14.05 27.90 -7.09
N SER A 434 -14.38 27.30 -8.23
CA SER A 434 -15.76 27.22 -8.75
C SER A 434 -16.43 25.86 -8.54
N LYS A 435 -15.66 24.80 -8.25
CA LYS A 435 -16.13 23.40 -8.30
C LYS A 435 -16.17 22.69 -6.94
N TRP A 436 -16.38 23.43 -5.85
CA TRP A 436 -16.38 22.87 -4.49
C TRP A 436 -17.46 21.83 -4.27
N ALA A 437 -18.68 22.10 -4.72
CA ALA A 437 -19.81 21.19 -4.57
C ALA A 437 -19.53 19.85 -5.26
N GLU A 438 -19.01 19.91 -6.49
CA GLU A 438 -18.67 18.75 -7.30
C GLU A 438 -17.49 17.95 -6.72
N ALA A 439 -16.47 18.62 -6.19
CA ALA A 439 -15.35 17.96 -5.53
C ALA A 439 -15.77 17.28 -4.21
N VAL A 440 -16.65 17.91 -3.43
CA VAL A 440 -17.21 17.31 -2.21
C VAL A 440 -18.14 16.14 -2.57
N GLU A 441 -18.90 16.22 -3.66
CA GLU A 441 -19.72 15.11 -4.16
C GLU A 441 -18.84 13.95 -4.66
N ALA A 442 -17.74 14.24 -5.39
CA ALA A 442 -16.74 13.23 -5.76
C ALA A 442 -16.16 12.52 -4.52
N LEU A 443 -15.84 13.26 -3.45
CA LEU A 443 -15.41 12.66 -2.18
C LEU A 443 -16.50 11.77 -1.57
N SER A 444 -17.75 12.23 -1.54
CA SER A 444 -18.87 11.43 -1.03
C SER A 444 -18.98 10.09 -1.77
N LEU A 445 -18.94 10.13 -3.10
CA LEU A 445 -18.98 8.94 -3.95
C LEU A 445 -17.72 8.07 -3.82
N GLY A 446 -16.54 8.67 -3.65
CA GLY A 446 -15.30 7.93 -3.40
C GLY A 446 -15.36 7.16 -2.08
N VAL A 447 -15.72 7.84 -0.98
CA VAL A 447 -15.87 7.21 0.34
C VAL A 447 -16.96 6.13 0.32
N GLN A 448 -18.02 6.34 -0.46
CA GLN A 448 -19.04 5.32 -0.70
C GLN A 448 -18.47 4.06 -1.39
N ASN A 449 -17.56 4.20 -2.35
CA ASN A 449 -16.88 3.05 -2.97
C ASN A 449 -16.04 2.27 -1.95
N VAL A 450 -15.30 2.95 -1.08
CA VAL A 450 -14.55 2.33 0.03
C VAL A 450 -15.48 1.58 0.98
N ARG A 451 -16.65 2.17 1.30
CA ARG A 451 -17.70 1.52 2.09
C ARG A 451 -18.22 0.24 1.45
N ILE A 452 -18.40 0.23 0.12
CA ILE A 452 -18.90 -0.93 -0.63
C ILE A 452 -17.89 -2.08 -0.61
N SER A 453 -16.58 -1.77 -0.65
CA SER A 453 -15.50 -2.74 -0.41
C SER A 453 -15.49 -3.28 1.03
N GLY A 454 -16.34 -2.72 1.90
CA GLY A 454 -16.56 -3.14 3.28
C GLY A 454 -15.66 -2.46 4.30
N ILE A 455 -14.76 -1.56 3.89
CA ILE A 455 -13.73 -1.03 4.78
C ILE A 455 -14.35 0.05 5.69
N LYS A 456 -14.15 -0.07 7.02
CA LYS A 456 -14.67 0.85 8.04
C LYS A 456 -16.07 1.38 7.72
N ARG A 457 -17.05 0.48 7.54
CA ARG A 457 -18.34 0.80 6.89
C ARG A 457 -19.10 1.89 7.61
N ASP A 458 -19.11 1.87 8.93
CA ASP A 458 -19.84 2.86 9.73
C ASP A 458 -19.23 4.25 9.60
N GLU A 459 -17.90 4.33 9.60
CA GLU A 459 -17.15 5.58 9.42
C GLU A 459 -17.33 6.13 8.01
N CYS A 460 -17.13 5.28 6.99
CA CYS A 460 -17.34 5.66 5.59
C CYS A 460 -18.80 6.08 5.33
N ARG A 461 -19.78 5.41 5.96
CA ARG A 461 -21.19 5.80 5.87
C ARG A 461 -21.43 7.20 6.45
N ALA A 462 -20.88 7.49 7.63
CA ALA A 462 -21.03 8.78 8.26
C ALA A 462 -20.41 9.89 7.38
N LEU A 463 -19.15 9.70 6.94
CA LEU A 463 -18.45 10.65 6.08
C LEU A 463 -19.14 10.85 4.72
N ALA A 464 -19.57 9.79 4.05
CA ALA A 464 -20.26 9.90 2.77
C ALA A 464 -21.57 10.71 2.91
N ASN A 465 -22.33 10.49 3.98
CA ASN A 465 -23.56 11.26 4.25
C ASN A 465 -23.27 12.73 4.58
N GLU A 466 -22.23 12.99 5.39
CA GLU A 466 -21.79 14.36 5.70
C GLU A 466 -21.38 15.10 4.43
N PHE A 467 -20.51 14.52 3.60
CA PHE A 467 -20.10 15.12 2.33
C PHE A 467 -21.26 15.29 1.36
N SER A 468 -22.16 14.31 1.24
CA SER A 468 -23.34 14.46 0.40
C SER A 468 -24.24 15.61 0.87
N GLY A 469 -24.36 15.82 2.19
CA GLY A 469 -25.04 16.96 2.77
C GLY A 469 -24.36 18.28 2.44
N LEU A 470 -23.04 18.34 2.64
CA LEU A 470 -22.21 19.53 2.41
C LEU A 470 -22.13 19.91 0.93
N ALA A 471 -22.13 18.95 0.00
CA ALA A 471 -22.11 19.21 -1.44
C ALA A 471 -23.37 19.95 -1.93
N ARG A 472 -24.50 19.80 -1.24
CA ARG A 472 -25.76 20.51 -1.56
C ARG A 472 -25.89 21.86 -0.87
N GLN A 473 -24.98 22.19 0.05
CA GLN A 473 -24.99 23.45 0.78
C GLN A 473 -24.09 24.48 0.08
N ALA A 474 -24.48 25.74 0.16
CA ALA A 474 -23.65 26.83 -0.32
C ALA A 474 -22.83 27.38 0.86
N PHE A 475 -21.51 27.52 0.64
CA PHE A 475 -20.55 27.95 1.66
C PHE A 475 -20.44 29.47 1.70
N HIS A 476 -21.07 30.10 2.70
CA HIS A 476 -21.13 31.56 2.83
C HIS A 476 -20.36 32.07 4.06
N SER A 477 -20.29 31.27 5.12
CA SER A 477 -19.70 31.66 6.40
C SER A 477 -18.34 30.98 6.64
N ARG A 478 -17.52 31.58 7.50
CA ARG A 478 -16.29 30.94 8.01
C ARG A 478 -16.58 29.59 8.66
N ASP A 479 -17.71 29.48 9.35
CA ASP A 479 -18.11 28.25 10.06
C ASP A 479 -18.43 27.12 9.08
N ASP A 480 -19.03 27.42 7.91
CA ASP A 480 -19.33 26.42 6.88
C ASP A 480 -18.03 25.74 6.39
N TYR A 481 -16.98 26.52 6.16
CA TYR A 481 -15.66 25.99 5.77
C TYR A 481 -14.96 25.24 6.90
N LEU A 482 -15.16 25.64 8.17
CA LEU A 482 -14.62 24.92 9.32
C LEU A 482 -15.32 23.57 9.52
N ILE A 483 -16.63 23.50 9.27
CA ILE A 483 -17.37 22.23 9.28
C ILE A 483 -16.84 21.31 8.17
N LEU A 484 -16.70 21.82 6.94
CA LEU A 484 -16.12 21.04 5.85
C LEU A 484 -14.70 20.57 6.19
N LYS A 485 -13.86 21.45 6.76
CA LYS A 485 -12.51 21.11 7.22
C LYS A 485 -12.54 19.95 8.21
N ALA A 486 -13.43 19.97 9.19
CA ALA A 486 -13.53 18.92 10.20
C ALA A 486 -13.88 17.55 9.57
N SER A 487 -14.80 17.52 8.60
CA SER A 487 -15.13 16.29 7.85
C SER A 487 -13.96 15.84 6.95
N LEU A 488 -13.23 16.76 6.34
CA LEU A 488 -12.03 16.46 5.55
C LEU A 488 -10.89 15.91 6.42
N ASP A 489 -10.61 16.50 7.58
CA ASP A 489 -9.60 16.00 8.53
C ASP A 489 -9.94 14.58 9.03
N ARG A 490 -11.23 14.27 9.19
CA ARG A 490 -11.72 12.92 9.50
C ARG A 490 -11.56 11.97 8.30
N CYS A 491 -11.84 12.41 7.08
CA CYS A 491 -11.59 11.64 5.86
C CYS A 491 -10.10 11.40 5.61
N ARG A 492 -9.23 12.35 5.93
CA ARG A 492 -7.77 12.19 5.86
C ARG A 492 -7.31 11.07 6.79
N ARG A 493 -7.77 11.07 8.05
CA ARG A 493 -7.50 9.98 9.01
C ARG A 493 -7.99 8.61 8.52
N LEU A 494 -9.17 8.55 7.89
CA LEU A 494 -9.65 7.33 7.25
C LEU A 494 -8.66 6.82 6.18
N CYS A 495 -8.11 7.71 5.35
CA CYS A 495 -7.12 7.36 4.33
C CYS A 495 -5.78 6.91 4.93
N GLU A 496 -5.34 7.57 5.99
CA GLU A 496 -4.14 7.20 6.77
C GLU A 496 -4.29 5.80 7.36
N ASP A 497 -5.39 5.55 8.08
CA ASP A 497 -5.67 4.26 8.71
C ASP A 497 -5.72 3.11 7.69
N PHE A 498 -6.30 3.34 6.50
CA PHE A 498 -6.33 2.35 5.43
C PHE A 498 -4.93 2.05 4.90
N THR A 499 -4.10 3.07 4.75
CA THR A 499 -2.71 2.91 4.29
C THR A 499 -1.89 2.13 5.30
N ASP A 500 -2.04 2.45 6.57
CA ASP A 500 -1.34 1.75 7.65
C ASP A 500 -1.75 0.28 7.70
N LEU A 501 -3.03 -0.01 7.47
CA LEU A 501 -3.51 -1.36 7.29
C LEU A 501 -2.86 -2.06 6.09
N GLN A 502 -2.84 -1.46 4.91
CA GLN A 502 -2.22 -2.05 3.70
C GLN A 502 -0.72 -2.34 3.91
N ILE A 503 0.01 -1.39 4.48
CA ILE A 503 1.43 -1.56 4.82
C ILE A 503 1.60 -2.74 5.78
N ALA A 504 0.79 -2.80 6.84
CA ALA A 504 0.86 -3.87 7.81
C ALA A 504 0.47 -5.25 7.24
N LEU A 505 -0.38 -5.30 6.22
CA LEU A 505 -0.73 -6.55 5.53
C LEU A 505 0.38 -7.03 4.61
N PHE A 506 1.05 -6.12 3.89
CA PHE A 506 1.89 -6.50 2.76
C PHE A 506 3.40 -6.29 2.94
N ALA A 507 3.86 -5.22 3.61
CA ALA A 507 5.27 -4.80 3.55
C ALA A 507 6.24 -5.90 4.05
N THR A 508 6.11 -6.31 5.32
CA THR A 508 6.99 -7.32 5.92
C THR A 508 6.80 -8.70 5.28
N ARG A 509 5.56 -9.04 4.89
CA ARG A 509 5.25 -10.34 4.27
C ARG A 509 5.83 -10.44 2.85
N ALA A 510 5.84 -9.35 2.09
CA ALA A 510 6.46 -9.31 0.77
C ALA A 510 7.97 -9.49 0.89
N LEU A 511 8.63 -8.79 1.83
CA LEU A 511 10.07 -8.96 2.09
C LEU A 511 10.40 -10.39 2.51
N ALA A 512 9.65 -10.97 3.45
CA ALA A 512 9.87 -12.33 3.93
C ALA A 512 9.70 -13.38 2.82
N LEU A 513 8.65 -13.26 2.01
CA LEU A 513 8.42 -14.16 0.88
C LEU A 513 9.47 -13.97 -0.22
N GLY A 514 9.82 -12.73 -0.52
CA GLY A 514 10.82 -12.37 -1.52
C GLY A 514 12.20 -12.92 -1.19
N ALA A 515 12.59 -12.88 0.09
CA ALA A 515 13.84 -13.46 0.56
C ALA A 515 13.87 -14.99 0.39
N GLN A 516 12.79 -15.70 0.76
CA GLN A 516 12.71 -17.15 0.68
C GLN A 516 12.64 -17.67 -0.76
N LEU A 517 11.94 -16.97 -1.65
CA LEU A 517 11.77 -17.36 -3.06
C LEU A 517 12.78 -16.70 -4.00
N LYS A 518 13.71 -15.89 -3.49
CA LYS A 518 14.73 -15.16 -4.26
C LYS A 518 14.13 -14.28 -5.37
N LEU A 519 13.06 -13.56 -5.04
CA LEU A 519 12.37 -12.67 -5.98
C LEU A 519 13.18 -11.38 -6.23
N PRO A 520 12.92 -10.66 -7.34
CA PRO A 520 13.61 -9.41 -7.65
C PRO A 520 13.43 -8.37 -6.52
N GLU A 521 14.54 -7.95 -5.93
CA GLU A 521 14.54 -7.10 -4.74
C GLU A 521 13.76 -5.79 -4.93
N HIS A 522 13.92 -5.13 -6.09
CA HIS A 522 13.18 -3.92 -6.41
C HIS A 522 11.67 -4.17 -6.44
N ALA A 523 11.21 -5.24 -7.10
CA ALA A 523 9.79 -5.57 -7.22
C ALA A 523 9.16 -5.85 -5.85
N VAL A 524 9.90 -6.54 -4.97
CA VAL A 524 9.46 -6.82 -3.60
C VAL A 524 9.36 -5.54 -2.76
N ARG A 525 10.36 -4.66 -2.83
CA ARG A 525 10.40 -3.42 -2.04
C ARG A 525 9.27 -2.45 -2.38
N VAL A 526 8.91 -2.34 -3.66
CA VAL A 526 7.84 -1.43 -4.12
C VAL A 526 6.44 -2.04 -4.05
N PHE A 527 6.31 -3.33 -3.75
CA PHE A 527 5.04 -4.06 -3.80
C PHE A 527 3.94 -3.42 -2.94
N SER A 528 4.18 -3.24 -1.63
CA SER A 528 3.15 -2.69 -0.72
C SER A 528 2.73 -1.27 -1.13
N GLU A 529 3.67 -0.53 -1.68
CA GLU A 529 3.50 0.85 -2.09
C GLU A 529 2.68 0.97 -3.39
N ALA A 530 2.92 0.05 -4.34
CA ALA A 530 2.12 -0.08 -5.54
C ALA A 530 0.66 -0.40 -5.20
N VAL A 531 0.43 -1.33 -4.25
CA VAL A 531 -0.91 -1.70 -3.77
C VAL A 531 -1.65 -0.51 -3.14
N VAL A 532 -0.95 0.32 -2.34
CA VAL A 532 -1.55 1.54 -1.76
C VAL A 532 -1.95 2.52 -2.87
N ARG A 533 -1.08 2.76 -3.85
CA ARG A 533 -1.32 3.74 -4.92
C ARG A 533 -2.37 3.34 -5.94
N SER A 534 -2.60 2.05 -6.14
CA SER A 534 -3.65 1.57 -7.04
C SER A 534 -5.05 1.61 -6.39
N SER A 535 -5.18 2.12 -5.17
CA SER A 535 -6.46 2.12 -4.44
C SER A 535 -7.29 3.38 -4.68
N VAL A 536 -8.62 3.25 -4.63
CA VAL A 536 -9.56 4.40 -4.61
C VAL A 536 -9.26 5.36 -3.45
N VAL A 537 -8.79 4.84 -2.32
CA VAL A 537 -8.39 5.63 -1.14
C VAL A 537 -7.25 6.61 -1.49
N PHE A 538 -6.34 6.21 -2.37
CA PHE A 538 -5.30 7.11 -2.88
C PHE A 538 -5.88 8.35 -3.58
N GLN A 539 -6.87 8.15 -4.45
CA GLN A 539 -7.52 9.25 -5.15
C GLN A 539 -8.35 10.14 -4.20
N ILE A 540 -9.03 9.52 -3.22
CA ILE A 540 -9.73 10.26 -2.15
C ILE A 540 -8.74 11.12 -1.38
N SER A 541 -7.55 10.61 -1.04
CA SER A 541 -6.54 11.36 -0.30
C SER A 541 -6.05 12.60 -1.06
N LYS A 542 -5.88 12.50 -2.39
CA LYS A 542 -5.50 13.62 -3.25
C LYS A 542 -6.59 14.70 -3.30
N LEU A 543 -7.83 14.29 -3.52
CA LEU A 543 -8.97 15.21 -3.57
C LEU A 543 -9.22 15.88 -2.21
N CYS A 544 -9.12 15.11 -1.12
CA CYS A 544 -9.21 15.62 0.25
C CYS A 544 -8.14 16.69 0.52
N ARG A 545 -6.90 16.43 0.09
CA ARG A 545 -5.78 17.39 0.18
C ARG A 545 -6.07 18.66 -0.62
N ALA A 546 -6.53 18.54 -1.87
CA ALA A 546 -6.84 19.69 -2.72
C ALA A 546 -7.92 20.59 -2.08
N LEU A 547 -8.93 19.99 -1.45
CA LEU A 547 -9.97 20.71 -0.72
C LEU A 547 -9.48 21.32 0.59
N LEU A 548 -8.67 20.61 1.38
CA LEU A 548 -8.05 21.15 2.60
C LEU A 548 -7.19 22.37 2.28
N ARG A 549 -6.41 22.31 1.20
CA ARG A 549 -5.63 23.44 0.69
C ARG A 549 -6.53 24.65 0.40
N GLY A 550 -7.60 24.45 -0.36
CA GLY A 550 -8.50 25.54 -0.70
C GLY A 550 -9.14 26.19 0.55
N ILE A 551 -9.39 25.41 1.60
CA ILE A 551 -9.89 25.92 2.88
C ILE A 551 -8.81 26.72 3.63
N GLN A 552 -7.57 26.22 3.69
CA GLN A 552 -6.47 26.91 4.36
C GLN A 552 -6.27 28.32 3.80
N VAL A 553 -6.26 28.45 2.47
CA VAL A 553 -6.16 29.74 1.77
C VAL A 553 -7.35 30.65 2.11
N ARG A 554 -8.58 30.14 2.05
CA ARG A 554 -9.78 30.95 2.33
C ARG A 554 -9.89 31.39 3.79
N LEU A 555 -9.44 30.57 4.72
CA LEU A 555 -9.56 30.83 6.16
C LEU A 555 -8.33 31.50 6.76
N ASN A 556 -7.28 31.72 5.96
CA ASN A 556 -5.97 32.22 6.37
C ASN A 556 -5.37 31.40 7.54
N LEU A 557 -5.37 30.06 7.38
CA LEU A 557 -4.78 29.12 8.34
C LEU A 557 -3.27 28.96 8.07
N GLN A 558 -2.54 28.32 9.00
CA GLN A 558 -1.12 28.02 8.80
C GLN A 558 -0.91 27.21 7.50
N PRO A 559 0.13 27.53 6.70
CA PRO A 559 0.36 26.94 5.38
C PRO A 559 1.12 25.61 5.43
N TYR A 560 1.01 24.89 6.55
CA TYR A 560 1.69 23.62 6.80
C TYR A 560 0.69 22.47 6.70
N ASP A 561 1.10 21.39 6.03
CA ASP A 561 0.42 20.11 6.04
C ASP A 561 1.33 19.06 6.67
N THR A 562 0.91 18.54 7.83
CA THR A 562 1.61 17.47 8.53
C THR A 562 1.26 16.13 7.89
N LEU A 563 2.19 15.56 7.13
CA LEU A 563 2.01 14.26 6.45
C LEU A 563 2.37 13.09 7.37
N VAL A 564 3.40 13.27 8.21
CA VAL A 564 3.76 12.37 9.31
C VAL A 564 4.00 13.22 10.55
N ALA A 565 3.18 12.99 11.58
CA ALA A 565 3.29 13.71 12.85
C ALA A 565 4.48 13.21 13.67
N GLY A 566 5.08 14.10 14.45
CA GLY A 566 6.13 13.76 15.40
C GLY A 566 6.97 14.96 15.80
N LYS A 567 8.01 14.69 16.59
CA LYS A 567 8.93 15.71 17.09
C LYS A 567 10.35 15.30 16.73
N ALA A 568 11.13 16.26 16.30
CA ALA A 568 12.52 16.04 15.96
C ALA A 568 13.34 17.29 16.26
N VAL A 569 14.58 17.09 16.70
CA VAL A 569 15.56 18.14 16.92
C VAL A 569 16.79 17.82 16.08
N GLY A 570 17.27 18.77 15.30
CA GLY A 570 18.43 18.57 14.45
C GLY A 570 18.92 19.83 13.75
N SER A 571 20.09 19.73 13.12
CA SER A 571 20.63 20.77 12.26
C SER A 571 19.82 20.86 10.96
N LEU A 572 19.30 22.05 10.64
CA LEU A 572 18.51 22.28 9.44
C LEU A 572 19.43 22.42 8.22
N LEU A 573 19.26 21.55 7.21
CA LEU A 573 19.94 21.65 5.93
C LEU A 573 18.93 21.89 4.81
N PHE A 574 19.21 22.88 3.96
CA PHE A 574 18.34 23.26 2.85
C PHE A 574 18.96 22.88 1.49
N PHE A 575 18.10 22.40 0.57
CA PHE A 575 18.44 22.03 -0.80
C PHE A 575 17.34 22.46 -1.78
N ASP A 576 17.67 22.64 -3.05
CA ASP A 576 16.65 22.96 -4.06
C ASP A 576 15.79 21.73 -4.38
N THR A 577 16.39 20.53 -4.45
CA THR A 577 15.65 19.28 -4.63
C THR A 577 15.94 18.27 -3.53
N LEU A 578 14.96 17.40 -3.25
CA LEU A 578 15.16 16.31 -2.30
C LEU A 578 16.18 15.28 -2.80
N GLU A 579 16.27 15.07 -4.13
CA GLU A 579 17.31 14.22 -4.73
C GLU A 579 18.72 14.72 -4.41
N GLU A 580 18.96 16.04 -4.52
CA GLU A 580 20.23 16.65 -4.11
C GLU A 580 20.52 16.43 -2.62
N ALA A 581 19.50 16.59 -1.78
CA ALA A 581 19.60 16.36 -0.34
C ALA A 581 20.01 14.92 -0.02
N VAL A 582 19.39 13.94 -0.70
CA VAL A 582 19.70 12.51 -0.56
C VAL A 582 21.13 12.23 -1.03
N LEU A 583 21.53 12.73 -2.20
CA LEU A 583 22.90 12.59 -2.71
C LEU A 583 23.93 13.20 -1.75
N HIS A 584 23.63 14.33 -1.14
CA HIS A 584 24.49 14.95 -0.13
C HIS A 584 24.65 14.04 1.10
N CYS A 585 23.56 13.44 1.59
CA CYS A 585 23.59 12.49 2.72
C CYS A 585 24.40 11.23 2.38
N ILE A 586 24.24 10.69 1.17
CA ILE A 586 25.01 9.55 0.67
C ILE A 586 26.51 9.90 0.57
N ARG A 587 26.87 11.06 0.02
CA ARG A 587 28.27 11.50 -0.05
C ARG A 587 28.88 11.65 1.34
N ARG A 588 28.16 12.25 2.28
CA ARG A 588 28.59 12.44 3.67
C ARG A 588 28.87 11.09 4.33
N SER A 589 28.05 10.08 4.05
CA SER A 589 28.24 8.75 4.61
C SER A 589 29.44 7.99 4.03
N HIS A 590 29.72 8.15 2.72
CA HIS A 590 30.91 7.61 2.05
C HIS A 590 32.22 8.32 2.44
N SER A 591 32.22 9.65 2.63
CA SER A 591 33.42 10.37 3.09
C SER A 591 33.88 9.92 4.49
N ALA A 592 32.92 9.60 5.37
CA ALA A 592 33.21 9.10 6.70
C ALA A 592 33.71 7.64 6.70
N SER A 593 33.29 6.80 5.74
CA SER A 593 33.83 5.44 5.58
C SER A 593 35.24 5.42 4.95
N SER A 594 35.54 6.36 4.03
CA SER A 594 36.88 6.51 3.43
C SER A 594 37.93 7.03 4.42
N LEU A 595 37.55 7.86 5.39
CA LEU A 595 38.43 8.31 6.48
C LEU A 595 38.78 7.18 7.46
N ARG A 596 37.90 6.19 7.65
CA ARG A 596 38.21 4.97 8.45
C ARG A 596 39.26 4.07 7.81
N ALA A 597 39.39 4.08 6.48
CA ALA A 597 40.36 3.24 5.76
C ALA A 597 41.78 3.82 5.73
N SER A 598 41.97 5.12 6.05
CA SER A 598 43.25 5.82 5.86
C SER A 598 44.03 6.18 7.13
N GLY A 599 43.48 5.96 8.34
CA GLY A 599 44.26 5.86 9.58
C GLY A 599 45.28 6.98 9.89
N LEU A 600 44.99 8.24 9.55
CA LEU A 600 45.87 9.39 9.85
C LEU A 600 45.22 10.37 10.84
N PRO A 601 45.93 10.85 11.88
CA PRO A 601 45.38 11.80 12.84
C PRO A 601 45.36 13.23 12.28
N LEU A 602 44.25 13.95 12.50
CA LEU A 602 44.12 15.38 12.16
C LEU A 602 44.97 16.23 13.10
N GLY A 603 45.99 16.91 12.55
CA GLY A 603 46.57 18.12 13.10
C GLY A 603 45.81 19.36 12.63
N ALA A 604 45.62 20.31 13.53
CA ALA A 604 44.90 21.57 13.33
C ALA A 604 45.39 22.41 12.14
N ALA A 605 44.45 23.09 11.46
CA ALA A 605 44.54 24.51 11.14
C ALA A 605 43.29 25.02 10.40
N CYS A 606 42.57 25.96 11.01
CA CYS A 606 41.86 27.00 10.29
C CYS A 606 42.90 28.00 9.74
N SER A 607 42.83 28.32 8.45
CA SER A 607 43.04 29.67 7.89
C SER A 607 42.95 29.66 6.36
N SER A 608 42.16 30.58 5.82
CA SER A 608 42.23 31.08 4.44
C SER A 608 43.64 31.59 4.12
N PRO A 609 44.12 31.73 2.86
CA PRO A 609 43.57 32.71 1.90
C PRO A 609 43.79 32.40 0.39
N GLU A 610 43.55 33.44 -0.41
CA GLU A 610 43.56 33.61 -1.86
C GLU A 610 44.89 33.29 -2.61
N SER A 611 44.75 33.16 -3.95
CA SER A 611 45.65 33.58 -5.04
C SER A 611 46.97 32.84 -5.39
N GLU A 612 47.08 32.58 -6.70
CA GLU A 612 48.26 32.56 -7.59
C GLU A 612 49.26 31.37 -7.65
N LYS A 613 49.26 30.74 -8.84
CA LYS A 613 50.36 30.33 -9.74
C LYS A 613 51.70 29.74 -9.21
N ASN A 614 52.10 28.70 -9.96
CA ASN A 614 53.45 28.24 -10.34
C ASN A 614 54.23 27.22 -9.48
N SER A 615 54.25 25.99 -10.03
CA SER A 615 55.44 25.27 -10.53
C SER A 615 56.45 24.58 -9.58
N GLN A 616 56.81 23.35 -10.01
CA GLN A 616 58.01 22.51 -9.74
C GLN A 616 57.92 21.55 -8.54
N GLN A 617 57.75 20.22 -8.73
CA GLN A 617 58.68 19.14 -9.16
C GLN A 617 59.80 18.83 -8.14
N LEU A 618 59.74 17.64 -7.49
CA LEU A 618 60.83 16.66 -7.21
C LEU A 618 60.57 15.81 -5.92
N GLU A 619 60.11 14.57 -6.12
CA GLU A 619 60.73 13.23 -5.82
C GLU A 619 61.85 13.10 -4.72
N PRO A 620 62.10 11.88 -4.18
CA PRO A 620 61.93 11.56 -2.76
C PRO A 620 63.21 10.98 -2.09
N SER A 621 63.17 10.78 -0.77
CA SER A 621 64.18 9.93 -0.10
C SER A 621 63.63 9.30 1.18
N THR A 622 63.45 7.98 1.15
CA THR A 622 63.58 7.06 2.30
C THR A 622 65.07 7.03 2.74
N PRO A 623 65.47 6.66 3.98
CA PRO A 623 65.21 5.30 4.51
C PRO A 623 65.21 5.08 6.06
N ASN A 624 64.83 3.84 6.40
CA ASN A 624 65.43 2.97 7.42
C ASN A 624 65.22 3.22 8.93
N VAL A 625 64.58 2.24 9.61
CA VAL A 625 65.22 1.20 10.45
C VAL A 625 64.48 0.81 11.76
N LYS A 626 64.37 -0.52 11.91
CA LYS A 626 64.33 -1.40 13.12
C LYS A 626 63.04 -1.62 13.92
N PHE A 627 62.63 -2.88 13.85
CA PHE A 627 61.89 -3.66 14.85
C PHE A 627 62.66 -3.78 16.17
N THR A 628 61.96 -3.55 17.29
CA THR A 628 62.20 -4.22 18.58
C THR A 628 60.86 -4.55 19.23
N ARG A 629 60.72 -5.81 19.65
CA ARG A 629 59.57 -6.38 20.39
C ARG A 629 59.50 -5.83 21.82
N LEU A 630 58.27 -5.66 22.31
CA LEU A 630 57.69 -5.97 23.65
C LEU A 630 56.32 -5.25 23.63
N GLY A 631 55.18 -5.94 23.74
CA GLY A 631 54.79 -6.71 24.91
C GLY A 631 53.98 -5.79 25.83
N GLU A 632 52.66 -5.96 25.79
CA GLU A 632 51.68 -5.49 26.80
C GLU A 632 51.43 -3.97 26.92
N GLU A 633 50.45 -3.46 26.16
CA GLU A 633 49.50 -2.42 26.61
C GLU A 633 48.29 -2.32 25.64
N LYS A 634 47.62 -3.46 25.42
CA LYS A 634 46.31 -3.50 24.74
C LYS A 634 45.21 -3.60 25.81
N LYS A 635 44.90 -2.49 26.49
CA LYS A 635 43.62 -2.40 27.24
C LYS A 635 43.07 -0.99 27.53
N THR A 636 43.71 0.08 27.07
CA THR A 636 43.28 1.46 27.36
C THR A 636 43.03 2.33 26.13
N VAL A 637 43.14 1.78 24.91
CA VAL A 637 42.95 2.55 23.65
C VAL A 637 41.61 2.24 22.96
N THR A 638 40.90 1.17 23.34
CA THR A 638 39.63 0.76 22.70
C THR A 638 38.38 1.45 23.22
N GLU A 639 38.45 2.16 24.35
CA GLU A 639 37.31 2.97 24.82
C GLU A 639 37.33 4.38 24.25
N LYS A 640 38.51 5.02 24.13
CA LYS A 640 38.62 6.37 23.53
C LYS A 640 38.37 6.42 22.02
N ALA A 641 38.51 5.32 21.30
CA ALA A 641 38.21 5.26 19.86
C ALA A 641 36.71 5.09 19.55
N LYS A 642 35.88 4.75 20.56
CA LYS A 642 34.41 4.73 20.41
C LYS A 642 33.76 6.09 20.64
N GLU A 643 34.45 7.04 21.26
CA GLU A 643 33.89 8.36 21.61
C GLU A 643 34.04 9.43 20.51
N VAL A 644 34.88 9.25 19.50
CA VAL A 644 35.28 10.36 18.60
C VAL A 644 34.47 10.46 17.28
N PHE A 645 33.52 9.55 17.01
CA PHE A 645 32.70 9.62 15.77
C PHE A 645 31.18 9.59 16.00
N ALA A 646 30.71 10.12 17.14
CA ALA A 646 29.29 10.34 17.46
C ALA A 646 28.82 11.81 17.30
N ASP A 647 29.60 12.65 16.62
CA ASP A 647 29.56 14.12 16.80
C ASP A 647 28.85 14.95 15.71
N SER A 648 28.29 14.35 14.65
CA SER A 648 27.42 15.13 13.76
C SER A 648 25.99 15.17 14.33
N PRO A 649 25.40 16.35 14.55
CA PRO A 649 24.02 16.44 15.01
C PRO A 649 23.08 15.79 13.97
N PRO A 650 21.97 15.18 14.42
CA PRO A 650 20.92 14.70 13.53
C PRO A 650 20.43 15.83 12.62
N ILE A 651 19.93 15.50 11.44
CA ILE A 651 19.63 16.46 10.36
C ILE A 651 18.12 16.58 10.17
N ILE A 652 17.63 17.81 10.09
CA ILE A 652 16.31 18.12 9.54
C ILE A 652 16.52 18.56 8.09
N LEU A 653 16.00 17.81 7.13
CA LEU A 653 16.13 18.13 5.72
C LEU A 653 14.99 19.04 5.26
N ALA A 654 15.31 20.19 4.69
CA ALA A 654 14.39 21.04 3.97
C ALA A 654 14.72 21.02 2.47
N ALA A 655 13.74 20.75 1.61
CA ALA A 655 13.91 20.76 0.16
C ALA A 655 12.84 21.62 -0.51
N ARG A 656 13.21 22.48 -1.47
CA ARG A 656 12.23 23.32 -2.18
C ARG A 656 11.29 22.48 -3.04
N CYS A 657 11.81 21.44 -3.69
CA CYS A 657 11.05 20.54 -4.56
C CYS A 657 11.35 19.05 -4.28
N ALA A 658 10.33 18.22 -4.48
CA ALA A 658 10.37 16.77 -4.41
C ALA A 658 9.33 16.19 -5.39
N SER A 659 9.73 15.24 -6.22
CA SER A 659 8.85 14.42 -7.06
C SER A 659 7.87 13.60 -6.22
N GLY A 660 8.25 13.25 -4.99
CA GLY A 660 7.47 12.36 -4.12
C GLY A 660 7.68 10.88 -4.41
N ASP A 661 8.56 10.54 -5.37
CA ASP A 661 9.02 9.20 -5.72
C ASP A 661 10.47 8.94 -5.29
N GLU A 662 11.08 9.89 -4.56
CA GLU A 662 12.45 9.74 -4.08
C GLU A 662 12.59 8.57 -3.12
N GLU A 663 13.72 7.89 -3.23
CA GLU A 663 14.15 6.95 -2.22
C GLU A 663 14.76 7.69 -1.03
N ILE A 664 14.18 7.47 0.14
CA ILE A 664 14.77 7.77 1.46
C ILE A 664 16.02 6.89 1.75
N ALA A 665 16.49 6.12 0.76
CA ALA A 665 17.67 5.28 0.90
C ALA A 665 18.92 6.15 1.12
N GLY A 666 19.49 6.08 2.33
CA GLY A 666 20.62 6.93 2.75
C GLY A 666 20.33 7.88 3.92
N LEU A 667 19.07 7.99 4.39
CA LEU A 667 18.74 8.68 5.67
C LEU A 667 19.17 7.89 6.92
N ASP A 668 19.45 6.59 6.76
CA ASP A 668 19.93 5.65 7.80
C ASP A 668 21.30 5.04 7.43
N GLY A 669 22.17 5.82 6.80
CA GLY A 669 23.59 5.46 6.75
C GLY A 669 24.23 5.69 8.13
N PRO A 670 25.28 4.96 8.54
CA PRO A 670 25.91 5.11 9.86
C PRO A 670 26.46 6.52 10.18
N ASN A 671 26.41 7.45 9.23
CA ASN A 671 27.10 8.74 9.26
C ASN A 671 26.25 9.93 8.73
N ALA A 672 24.96 9.73 8.40
CA ALA A 672 24.01 10.80 8.06
C ALA A 672 22.63 10.40 8.60
N ARG A 673 22.21 11.01 9.70
CA ARG A 673 20.99 10.64 10.44
C ARG A 673 19.92 11.68 10.24
N VAL A 674 18.99 11.44 9.32
CA VAL A 674 17.90 12.39 9.06
C VAL A 674 16.71 12.05 9.93
N VAL A 675 16.30 13.04 10.73
CA VAL A 675 15.28 12.87 11.77
C VAL A 675 13.98 13.58 11.44
N ALA A 676 13.94 14.40 10.39
CA ALA A 676 12.71 14.99 9.85
C ALA A 676 12.91 15.51 8.42
N ILE A 677 11.80 15.62 7.68
CA ILE A 677 11.76 16.13 6.31
C ILE A 677 10.74 17.28 6.22
N VAL A 678 11.11 18.36 5.55
CA VAL A 678 10.26 19.50 5.22
C VAL A 678 10.37 19.77 3.72
N VAL A 679 9.24 19.85 3.02
CA VAL A 679 9.22 20.12 1.57
C VAL A 679 8.49 21.43 1.29
N GLY A 680 9.06 22.29 0.46
CA GLY A 680 8.56 23.63 0.10
C GLY A 680 7.46 23.64 -0.95
N HIS A 681 6.80 22.50 -1.13
CA HIS A 681 5.58 22.38 -1.89
C HIS A 681 4.76 21.21 -1.35
N ASP A 682 3.63 21.05 -1.99
CA ASP A 682 2.64 20.05 -1.69
C ASP A 682 2.98 18.64 -2.17
N LEU A 683 2.91 17.67 -1.25
CA LEU A 683 2.97 16.24 -1.58
C LEU A 683 1.74 15.48 -1.11
N PRO A 684 1.23 14.49 -1.87
CA PRO A 684 0.17 13.62 -1.39
C PRO A 684 0.61 12.86 -0.13
N ILE A 685 -0.29 12.73 0.85
CA ILE A 685 0.01 11.99 2.08
C ILE A 685 0.40 10.52 1.83
N LEU A 686 -0.06 9.98 0.72
CA LEU A 686 0.23 8.61 0.28
C LEU A 686 1.28 8.56 -0.84
N SER A 687 2.09 9.61 -1.02
CA SER A 687 3.28 9.59 -1.89
C SER A 687 4.27 8.51 -1.46
N HIS A 688 5.20 8.10 -2.35
CA HIS A 688 6.30 7.17 -2.02
C HIS A 688 6.99 7.64 -0.74
N LEU A 689 7.33 8.93 -0.75
CA LEU A 689 8.02 9.60 0.31
C LEU A 689 7.20 9.62 1.61
N GLY A 690 5.90 9.91 1.52
CA GLY A 690 4.98 9.91 2.67
C GLY A 690 4.83 8.52 3.30
N VAL A 691 4.64 7.49 2.48
CA VAL A 691 4.54 6.09 2.93
C VAL A 691 5.84 5.64 3.61
N ARG A 692 7.00 5.92 3.02
CA ARG A 692 8.31 5.56 3.59
C ARG A 692 8.63 6.33 4.87
N ALA A 693 8.35 7.65 4.90
CA ALA A 693 8.52 8.46 6.10
C ALA A 693 7.67 7.90 7.25
N ARG A 694 6.44 7.46 6.96
CA ARG A 694 5.56 6.83 7.95
C ARG A 694 6.08 5.49 8.44
N GLN A 695 6.52 4.61 7.52
CA GLN A 695 7.12 3.32 7.88
C GLN A 695 8.31 3.49 8.84
N LYS A 696 9.09 4.56 8.67
CA LYS A 696 10.24 4.89 9.52
C LYS A 696 9.92 5.76 10.73
N GLY A 697 8.68 6.21 10.89
CA GLY A 697 8.30 7.16 11.95
C GLY A 697 8.99 8.54 11.86
N VAL A 698 9.44 8.94 10.67
CA VAL A 698 10.13 10.21 10.45
C VAL A 698 9.10 11.33 10.24
N PRO A 699 9.07 12.38 11.10
CA PRO A 699 8.23 13.55 10.91
C PRO A 699 8.41 14.15 9.52
N PHE A 700 7.29 14.41 8.85
CA PHE A 700 7.27 14.88 7.49
C PHE A 700 6.22 15.97 7.30
N VAL A 701 6.67 17.17 6.90
CA VAL A 701 5.84 18.36 6.72
C VAL A 701 5.96 18.87 5.29
N ALA A 702 4.83 19.20 4.68
CA ALA A 702 4.77 20.00 3.45
C ALA A 702 4.42 21.45 3.81
N CYS A 703 5.11 22.41 3.19
CA CYS A 703 4.85 23.85 3.34
C CYS A 703 4.54 24.43 1.96
N GLN A 704 3.36 25.04 1.83
CA GLN A 704 2.89 25.54 0.54
C GLN A 704 3.22 26.99 0.29
N ASP A 705 3.34 27.77 1.36
CA ASP A 705 3.59 29.20 1.26
C ASP A 705 5.09 29.43 1.09
N PRO A 706 5.55 30.00 -0.04
CA PRO A 706 6.96 30.24 -0.27
C PRO A 706 7.57 31.12 0.81
N GLY A 707 6.82 32.09 1.36
CA GLY A 707 7.28 32.96 2.44
C GLY A 707 7.50 32.21 3.75
N ALA A 708 6.56 31.36 4.16
CA ALA A 708 6.68 30.52 5.34
C ALA A 708 7.80 29.49 5.18
N PHE A 709 7.96 28.92 3.99
CA PHE A 709 9.07 28.02 3.70
C PHE A 709 10.42 28.74 3.73
N GLU A 710 10.51 29.94 3.14
CA GLU A 710 11.70 30.78 3.19
C GLU A 710 12.08 31.13 4.64
N ALA A 711 11.09 31.42 5.49
CA ALA A 711 11.31 31.65 6.92
C ALA A 711 11.92 30.44 7.64
N ILE A 712 11.56 29.21 7.25
CA ILE A 712 12.21 27.99 7.76
C ILE A 712 13.66 27.94 7.25
N THR A 713 13.87 28.10 5.94
CA THR A 713 15.21 28.01 5.34
C THR A 713 16.17 29.09 5.82
N ALA A 714 15.68 30.23 6.31
CA ALA A 714 16.50 31.27 6.93
C ALA A 714 17.28 30.76 8.17
N SER A 715 16.83 29.66 8.78
CA SER A 715 17.50 29.02 9.92
C SER A 715 18.51 27.94 9.49
N GLN A 716 18.95 27.92 8.23
CA GLN A 716 19.89 26.93 7.70
C GLN A 716 21.19 26.89 8.54
N GLY A 717 21.63 25.68 8.87
CA GLY A 717 22.81 25.41 9.69
C GLY A 717 22.57 25.51 11.20
N GLN A 718 21.44 26.05 11.65
CA GLN A 718 21.09 26.13 13.07
C GLN A 718 20.45 24.83 13.57
N ILE A 719 20.48 24.62 14.89
CA ILE A 719 19.73 23.53 15.53
C ILE A 719 18.28 23.98 15.70
N VAL A 720 17.37 23.22 15.11
CA VAL A 720 15.94 23.52 15.10
C VAL A 720 15.18 22.38 15.80
N SER A 721 14.22 22.74 16.62
CA SER A 721 13.18 21.85 17.13
C SER A 721 11.94 21.96 16.23
N LEU A 722 11.59 20.86 15.59
CA LEU A 722 10.35 20.66 14.86
C LEU A 722 9.36 19.93 15.75
N SER A 723 8.17 20.50 15.93
CA SER A 723 7.00 19.80 16.43
C SER A 723 5.89 19.89 15.39
N ALA A 724 5.60 18.76 14.75
CA ALA A 724 4.54 18.62 13.77
C ALA A 724 3.41 17.79 14.39
N ASP A 725 2.27 18.41 14.61
CA ASP A 725 1.04 17.74 15.04
C ASP A 725 -0.05 17.87 13.96
N ALA A 726 -1.21 17.27 14.19
CA ALA A 726 -2.31 17.27 13.21
C ALA A 726 -2.97 18.64 12.99
N GLN A 727 -2.72 19.63 13.85
CA GLN A 727 -3.37 20.94 13.89
C GLN A 727 -2.41 22.12 13.71
N SER A 728 -1.14 21.95 14.05
CA SER A 728 -0.13 22.98 14.10
C SER A 728 1.26 22.41 13.81
N VAL A 729 2.07 23.24 13.16
CA VAL A 729 3.50 22.99 13.00
C VAL A 729 4.25 24.16 13.60
N SER A 730 5.24 23.85 14.42
CA SER A 730 6.12 24.86 15.02
C SER A 730 7.58 24.52 14.77
N PHE A 731 8.32 25.56 14.41
CA PHE A 731 9.77 25.55 14.25
C PHE A 731 10.35 26.50 15.28
N GLN A 732 11.26 26.01 16.12
CA GLN A 732 11.97 26.83 17.11
C GLN A 732 13.47 26.65 16.94
N VAL A 733 14.17 27.75 16.69
CA VAL A 733 15.64 27.77 16.71
C VAL A 733 16.09 27.62 18.16
N LEU A 734 16.99 26.66 18.41
CA LEU A 734 17.58 26.41 19.72
C LEU A 734 19.01 26.94 19.78
N GLU A 735 19.36 27.62 20.87
CA GLU A 735 20.67 28.23 21.06
C GLU A 735 21.40 27.68 22.31
N GLY A 736 22.69 27.39 22.17
CA GLY A 736 23.58 27.07 23.29
C GLY A 736 23.18 25.83 24.11
N GLY A 737 23.01 26.00 25.42
CA GLY A 737 22.74 24.89 26.34
C GLY A 737 21.41 24.17 26.06
N THR A 738 20.38 24.88 25.59
CA THR A 738 19.07 24.29 25.29
C THR A 738 19.09 23.36 24.09
N ALA A 739 19.91 23.68 23.07
CA ALA A 739 20.14 22.81 21.92
C ALA A 739 20.83 21.50 22.35
N THR A 740 21.82 21.60 23.24
CA THR A 740 22.59 20.45 23.73
C THR A 740 21.72 19.52 24.57
N GLU A 741 20.90 20.08 25.48
CA GLU A 741 19.94 19.31 26.28
C GLU A 741 18.87 18.63 25.42
N ALA A 742 18.34 19.33 24.40
CA ALA A 742 17.31 18.78 23.52
C ALA A 742 17.84 17.62 22.68
N LEU A 743 19.06 17.75 22.14
CA LEU A 743 19.74 16.68 21.42
C LEU A 743 20.04 15.46 22.31
N GLN A 744 20.43 15.68 23.58
CA GLN A 744 20.64 14.59 24.54
C GLN A 744 19.34 13.88 24.89
N ARG A 745 18.24 14.61 25.13
CA ARG A 745 16.92 14.00 25.40
C ARG A 745 16.43 13.15 24.23
N GLN A 746 16.64 13.63 23.00
CA GLN A 746 16.28 12.85 21.81
C GLN A 746 17.09 11.55 21.73
N ARG A 747 18.42 11.60 21.94
CA ARG A 747 19.27 10.41 21.98
C ARG A 747 18.82 9.39 23.03
N GLN A 748 18.52 9.85 24.24
CA GLN A 748 18.03 8.98 25.33
C GLN A 748 16.67 8.33 25.01
N GLN A 749 15.77 9.05 24.34
CA GLN A 749 14.48 8.50 23.90
C GLN A 749 14.65 7.43 22.83
N GLU A 750 15.59 7.62 21.91
CA GLU A 750 15.90 6.65 20.85
C GLU A 750 16.59 5.41 21.44
N GLU A 751 17.55 5.57 22.35
CA GLU A 751 18.21 4.46 23.05
C GLU A 751 17.23 3.63 23.90
N THR A 752 16.27 4.29 24.58
CA THR A 752 15.23 3.57 25.35
C THR A 752 14.18 2.90 24.49
N LEU A 753 13.96 3.34 23.25
CA LEU A 753 13.12 2.66 22.26
C LEU A 753 13.81 1.39 21.73
N ASP A 754 15.12 1.46 21.48
CA ASP A 754 15.93 0.30 21.09
C ASP A 754 16.06 -0.71 22.24
N GLU A 755 16.28 -0.25 23.49
CA GLU A 755 16.41 -1.14 24.66
C GLU A 755 15.10 -1.87 25.02
N LYS A 756 13.94 -1.20 24.94
CA LYS A 756 12.62 -1.85 25.12
C LYS A 756 12.28 -2.84 24.00
N GLY A 757 12.90 -2.72 22.82
CA GLY A 757 12.86 -3.73 21.77
C GLY A 757 13.66 -4.99 22.14
N THR A 758 14.66 -4.87 23.01
CA THR A 758 15.56 -5.97 23.41
C THR A 758 15.29 -6.55 24.82
N SER A 759 14.59 -5.85 25.71
CA SER A 759 14.52 -6.21 27.14
C SER A 759 13.26 -6.98 27.59
N ASN A 760 12.56 -7.70 26.70
CA ASN A 760 11.41 -8.53 27.06
C ASN A 760 11.70 -10.04 27.10
N GLU A 761 12.98 -10.45 27.10
CA GLU A 761 13.36 -11.87 27.10
C GLU A 761 13.48 -12.54 28.47
N GLU A 762 13.32 -11.82 29.59
CA GLU A 762 13.42 -12.44 30.92
C GLU A 762 12.25 -12.05 31.83
N ASN A 763 11.16 -12.81 31.73
CA ASN A 763 10.32 -13.15 32.88
C ASN A 763 9.46 -14.39 32.56
N PRO A 764 9.76 -15.56 33.15
CA PRO A 764 8.83 -16.69 33.18
C PRO A 764 8.01 -16.68 34.49
N PRO A 765 6.93 -17.48 34.60
CA PRO A 765 5.69 -17.51 33.81
C PRO A 765 4.58 -16.58 34.36
#